data_AF-A0A6P3YDA4-F1
#
_entry.id   AF-A0A6P3YDA4-F1
#
_cell.length_a   1.000
_cell.length_b   1.000
_cell.length_c   1.000
_cell.angle_alpha   90.00
_cell.angle_beta   90.00
_cell.angle_gamma   90.00
#
_symmetry.space_group_name_H-M   'P 1'
#
loop_
_entity.id
_entity.type
_entity.pdbx_description
1 polymer ?
#
loop_
_entity_poly.entity_id
_entity_poly.type
_entity_poly.pdbx_seq_one_letter_code
_entity_poly.pdbx_strand_id
1 'polypeptide(L)'
;MTYMFEYPQYVRISLKNDIEEKYPRFGLYAYGEGFVTEKLRRMHFSGIPVLFIPGNAGSHQQVRSIASVSLRKSLKNRLPFHFDFFTVSFSKDYSALYGGVLMEHTIYVSHCIKAILALYKGKMDSVVLIGHSMGGVVAKGALLLAPNMNASFASIIINLATPHTPVLALDNAFANYYFELENRLDMIKNAGTKVVSIGGGPRDILVTAAQTFDPTADINVLSTSVPAVWKSTDHLSILWCKQLVFAIVRSLFDSVNTEKPPRITSDPDLKMQALSYHFLQHSSGKKLYHYKEKIQFETDSEWINIVSPRYVWTNKNISKGSSAIYLMIELSREFDFLTIDATNLENKDWLFACTASKRQQQRNVCEWAWNLTNRTRILPDPQHRTRRTVDLDLKQINYPNITHVVVRVTSDDLKKHFTVSFDSYFYESRVASTNNKFMHLKHFFGFREPDFIKTAKGSVRYYVPLLNIMDAVMIEVKSLNCINTKQHVVAELIEPWNVGATQLRFFTNTDDGPKTIKIQTLYGRTNETASLRLTLDPECLYAINVQPGGIIDKISCRVRDRWPLLYIAIVSLLLLFLSARIHRESDTLPAIIVTVVLSFVFNVTYETCIALCIIGISAIGVCFSVIFLGSVIEHGIVARFLARAIAFSTTWSDWLLHGLNEMPFLTTILVLSLIPTTCGALAMIVAVLLFFVKLTRMYEDYLEELLMSSLQYFSWLKRFKRTKSGEGNDRSASQEIYNHLVLFLLWSFAAVPAIPSVLIWAKNFSYDMRLTTEDPVLFTSWMTLATYSTLGIAKFIPNRKGSRSFILSNIIRLASWVILSMTAAPRPFFYYWCMPPVVAMVATLIVLNSLIP
;
A
#
# COMPACT_ATOMS: atom_id res chain seq x y z
N MET A 1 10.57 12.33 -12.73
CA MET A 1 11.94 12.80 -12.42
C MET A 1 12.68 11.74 -11.60
N THR A 2 13.41 10.84 -12.26
CA THR A 2 14.45 10.06 -11.59
C THR A 2 15.74 10.84 -11.65
N TYR A 3 16.52 10.85 -10.58
CA TYR A 3 17.75 11.62 -10.54
C TYR A 3 18.94 10.67 -10.39
N MET A 4 19.95 10.95 -11.21
CA MET A 4 21.23 10.26 -11.27
C MET A 4 22.26 11.33 -11.61
N PHE A 5 23.50 11.15 -11.16
CA PHE A 5 24.58 12.09 -11.47
C PHE A 5 25.20 11.81 -12.84
N GLU A 6 25.21 10.54 -13.28
CA GLU A 6 25.70 10.11 -14.58
C GLU A 6 24.78 9.04 -15.19
N TYR A 7 25.10 8.57 -16.40
CA TYR A 7 24.36 7.47 -17.04
C TYR A 7 24.64 6.15 -16.31
N PRO A 8 23.59 5.42 -15.88
CA PRO A 8 23.76 4.18 -15.15
C PRO A 8 24.19 3.07 -16.09
N GLN A 9 25.17 2.29 -15.67
CA GLN A 9 25.63 1.09 -16.36
C GLN A 9 25.41 -0.12 -15.45
N TYR A 10 25.04 -1.24 -16.06
CA TYR A 10 24.73 -2.48 -15.36
C TYR A 10 25.65 -3.59 -15.89
N VAL A 11 26.58 -4.03 -15.06
CA VAL A 11 27.53 -5.10 -15.40
C VAL A 11 26.93 -6.43 -14.94
N ARG A 12 26.63 -7.32 -15.88
CA ARG A 12 26.12 -8.67 -15.55
C ARG A 12 27.17 -9.45 -14.78
N ILE A 13 26.74 -10.12 -13.71
CA ILE A 13 27.54 -11.06 -12.93
C ILE A 13 27.01 -12.44 -13.24
N SER A 14 27.82 -13.26 -13.90
CA SER A 14 27.48 -14.65 -14.18
C SER A 14 27.47 -15.46 -12.87
N LEU A 15 26.40 -16.20 -12.66
CA LEU A 15 26.34 -17.25 -11.65
C LEU A 15 26.98 -18.54 -12.19
N LYS A 16 26.99 -19.60 -11.38
CA LYS A 16 27.44 -20.92 -11.86
C LYS A 16 26.54 -21.41 -12.99
N ASN A 17 27.12 -22.17 -13.94
CA ASN A 17 26.44 -22.60 -15.16
C ASN A 17 25.12 -23.35 -14.90
N ASP A 18 25.10 -24.23 -13.89
CA ASP A 18 23.90 -24.97 -13.47
C ASP A 18 22.75 -24.05 -13.03
N ILE A 19 23.08 -22.92 -12.41
CA ILE A 19 22.10 -21.92 -11.97
C ILE A 19 21.61 -21.08 -13.16
N GLU A 20 22.50 -20.66 -14.06
CA GLU A 20 22.14 -19.89 -15.26
C GLU A 20 21.26 -20.71 -16.22
N GLU A 21 21.55 -22.02 -16.37
CA GLU A 21 20.73 -22.95 -17.17
C GLU A 21 19.34 -23.15 -16.55
N LYS A 22 19.26 -23.21 -15.21
CA LYS A 22 17.99 -23.36 -14.50
C LYS A 22 17.15 -22.08 -14.48
N TYR A 23 17.78 -20.91 -14.48
CA TYR A 23 17.12 -19.60 -14.40
C TYR A 23 17.52 -18.67 -15.56
N PRO A 24 17.32 -19.07 -16.83
CA PRO A 24 17.88 -18.37 -17.99
C PRO A 24 17.29 -16.97 -18.21
N ARG A 25 16.10 -16.73 -17.67
CA ARG A 25 15.39 -15.43 -17.74
C ARG A 25 15.78 -14.45 -16.64
N PHE A 26 16.50 -14.91 -15.61
CA PHE A 26 16.93 -14.07 -14.50
C PHE A 26 18.35 -13.55 -14.69
N GLY A 27 18.72 -12.55 -13.91
CA GLY A 27 20.07 -11.99 -13.97
C GLY A 27 20.45 -11.24 -12.72
N LEU A 28 21.75 -11.28 -12.41
CA LEU A 28 22.38 -10.47 -11.37
C LEU A 28 23.26 -9.41 -12.04
N TYR A 29 23.18 -8.16 -11.58
CA TYR A 29 23.95 -7.05 -12.13
C TYR A 29 24.59 -6.21 -11.03
N ALA A 30 25.82 -5.75 -11.25
CA ALA A 30 26.43 -4.66 -10.49
C ALA A 30 26.13 -3.32 -11.17
N TYR A 31 25.74 -2.33 -10.37
CA TYR A 31 25.52 -0.97 -10.81
C TYR A 31 26.83 -0.16 -10.81
N GLY A 32 27.09 0.57 -11.89
CA GLY A 32 28.23 1.48 -12.03
C GLY A 32 27.89 2.77 -12.77
N GLU A 33 28.72 3.80 -12.55
CA GLU A 33 28.70 5.05 -13.30
C GLU A 33 30.15 5.43 -13.67
N GLY A 34 30.33 5.99 -14.87
CA GLY A 34 31.61 6.53 -15.34
C GLY A 34 32.78 5.56 -15.22
N PHE A 35 33.91 6.05 -14.68
CA PHE A 35 35.15 5.28 -14.56
C PHE A 35 35.07 4.09 -13.58
N VAL A 36 34.07 4.07 -12.69
CA VAL A 36 33.91 2.99 -11.69
C VAL A 36 33.50 1.70 -12.39
N THR A 37 32.76 1.79 -13.49
CA THR A 37 32.29 0.63 -14.25
C THR A 37 33.42 -0.26 -14.75
N GLU A 38 34.58 0.31 -15.12
CA GLU A 38 35.71 -0.51 -15.61
C GLU A 38 36.28 -1.43 -14.51
N LYS A 39 36.22 -1.02 -13.25
CA LYS A 39 36.58 -1.91 -12.12
C LYS A 39 35.56 -3.03 -11.95
N LEU A 40 34.27 -2.72 -12.07
CA LEU A 40 33.19 -3.69 -11.97
C LEU A 40 33.26 -4.74 -13.08
N ARG A 41 33.58 -4.35 -14.32
CA ARG A 41 33.79 -5.27 -15.45
C ARG A 41 34.93 -6.26 -15.23
N ARG A 42 35.94 -5.88 -14.45
CA ARG A 42 37.04 -6.76 -14.01
C ARG A 42 36.69 -7.60 -12.78
N MET A 43 35.42 -7.58 -12.34
CA MET A 43 34.92 -8.25 -11.14
C MET A 43 35.69 -7.85 -9.87
N HIS A 44 36.14 -6.60 -9.80
CA HIS A 44 36.89 -6.10 -8.65
C HIS A 44 35.98 -5.27 -7.73
N PHE A 45 35.65 -5.86 -6.58
CA PHE A 45 34.79 -5.26 -5.56
C PHE A 45 35.56 -5.05 -4.26
N SER A 46 35.34 -3.90 -3.62
CA SER A 46 36.07 -3.50 -2.41
C SER A 46 35.25 -2.66 -1.42
N GLY A 47 34.00 -2.34 -1.78
CA GLY A 47 33.06 -1.66 -0.91
C GLY A 47 32.25 -2.62 -0.05
N ILE A 48 31.15 -2.11 0.48
CA ILE A 48 30.19 -2.88 1.29
C ILE A 48 29.07 -3.35 0.35
N PRO A 49 28.77 -4.66 0.28
CA PRO A 49 27.78 -5.19 -0.66
C PRO A 49 26.35 -4.79 -0.26
N VAL A 50 25.60 -4.28 -1.22
CA VAL A 50 24.16 -3.98 -1.10
C VAL A 50 23.43 -4.69 -2.23
N LEU A 51 22.41 -5.50 -1.92
CA LEU A 51 21.57 -6.15 -2.93
C LEU A 51 20.19 -5.50 -2.97
N PHE A 52 19.87 -4.90 -4.11
CA PHE A 52 18.53 -4.42 -4.42
C PHE A 52 17.68 -5.50 -5.08
N ILE A 53 16.47 -5.70 -4.57
CA ILE A 53 15.52 -6.72 -5.06
C ILE A 53 14.26 -5.99 -5.55
N PRO A 54 13.96 -6.01 -6.86
CA PRO A 54 12.81 -5.31 -7.41
C PRO A 54 11.50 -6.03 -7.05
N GLY A 55 10.40 -5.30 -7.18
CA GLY A 55 9.05 -5.81 -6.94
C GLY A 55 8.35 -6.39 -8.17
N ASN A 56 7.02 -6.48 -8.05
CA ASN A 56 6.12 -6.91 -9.11
C ASN A 56 6.33 -6.12 -10.41
N ALA A 57 6.53 -6.83 -11.53
CA ALA A 57 6.85 -6.25 -12.83
C ALA A 57 8.05 -5.27 -12.82
N GLY A 58 8.90 -5.35 -11.79
CA GLY A 58 10.01 -4.43 -11.55
C GLY A 58 11.24 -4.76 -12.40
N SER A 59 11.99 -3.72 -12.72
CA SER A 59 13.27 -3.82 -13.43
C SER A 59 14.43 -3.65 -12.47
N HIS A 60 15.53 -4.37 -12.69
CA HIS A 60 16.79 -4.19 -11.96
C HIS A 60 17.29 -2.73 -11.98
N GLN A 61 16.87 -1.94 -12.98
CA GLN A 61 17.21 -0.52 -13.12
C GLN A 61 16.56 0.41 -12.08
N GLN A 62 15.61 -0.09 -11.29
CA GLN A 62 14.96 0.67 -10.22
C GLN A 62 15.95 1.14 -9.14
N VAL A 63 17.08 0.45 -8.98
CA VAL A 63 18.14 0.79 -8.02
C VAL A 63 18.86 2.12 -8.31
N ARG A 64 18.75 2.64 -9.53
CA ARG A 64 19.62 3.71 -10.07
C ARG A 64 19.75 4.95 -9.18
N SER A 65 18.65 5.44 -8.59
CA SER A 65 18.69 6.67 -7.82
C SER A 65 19.39 6.50 -6.47
N ILE A 66 19.16 5.39 -5.76
CA ILE A 66 19.85 5.14 -4.48
C ILE A 66 21.33 4.83 -4.68
N ALA A 67 21.67 4.04 -5.71
CA ALA A 67 23.05 3.70 -6.02
C ALA A 67 23.86 4.92 -6.49
N SER A 68 23.31 5.74 -7.40
CA SER A 68 23.95 6.98 -7.88
C SER A 68 24.28 7.94 -6.73
N VAL A 69 23.34 8.12 -5.79
CA VAL A 69 23.54 8.98 -4.62
C VAL A 69 24.60 8.44 -3.68
N SER A 70 24.57 7.15 -3.41
CA SER A 70 25.56 6.50 -2.56
C SER A 70 26.95 6.64 -3.14
N LEU A 71 27.10 6.35 -4.43
CA LEU A 71 28.36 6.49 -5.15
C LEU A 71 28.86 7.93 -5.10
N ARG A 72 28.02 8.90 -5.48
CA ARG A 72 28.41 10.32 -5.48
C ARG A 72 28.78 10.82 -4.08
N LYS A 73 28.11 10.35 -3.02
CA LYS A 73 28.43 10.71 -1.64
C LYS A 73 29.83 10.22 -1.24
N SER A 74 30.20 8.99 -1.62
CA SER A 74 31.54 8.45 -1.36
C SER A 74 32.63 9.24 -2.08
N LEU A 75 32.44 9.52 -3.38
CA LEU A 75 33.40 10.25 -4.22
C LEU A 75 33.55 11.72 -3.79
N LYS A 76 32.44 12.44 -3.62
CA LYS A 76 32.47 13.87 -3.28
C LYS A 76 33.11 14.12 -1.91
N ASN A 77 32.87 13.24 -0.94
CA ASN A 77 33.41 13.38 0.41
C ASN A 77 34.77 12.69 0.61
N ARG A 78 35.34 12.07 -0.45
CA ARG A 78 36.61 11.33 -0.41
C ARG A 78 36.68 10.33 0.75
N LEU A 79 35.59 9.58 0.95
CA LEU A 79 35.50 8.63 2.06
C LEU A 79 36.38 7.40 1.80
N PRO A 80 36.94 6.76 2.85
CA PRO A 80 37.80 5.58 2.71
C PRO A 80 37.01 4.30 2.36
N PHE A 81 35.69 4.40 2.19
CA PHE A 81 34.79 3.31 1.86
C PHE A 81 33.68 3.78 0.91
N HIS A 82 33.03 2.81 0.26
CA HIS A 82 31.86 3.00 -0.60
C HIS A 82 30.95 1.77 -0.48
N PHE A 83 29.78 1.83 -1.11
CA PHE A 83 28.85 0.71 -1.22
C PHE A 83 28.83 0.21 -2.65
N ASP A 84 28.95 -1.11 -2.82
CA ASP A 84 28.82 -1.79 -4.09
C ASP A 84 27.37 -2.24 -4.25
N PHE A 85 26.63 -1.60 -5.16
CA PHE A 85 25.23 -1.92 -5.39
C PHE A 85 25.09 -3.02 -6.44
N PHE A 86 24.47 -4.12 -6.03
CA PHE A 86 24.01 -5.21 -6.85
C PHE A 86 22.49 -5.14 -6.99
N THR A 87 21.96 -5.68 -8.09
CA THR A 87 20.53 -5.66 -8.38
C THR A 87 20.11 -6.90 -9.15
N VAL A 88 18.94 -7.45 -8.80
CA VAL A 88 18.39 -8.66 -9.41
C VAL A 88 17.37 -8.29 -10.49
N SER A 89 17.30 -9.09 -11.55
CA SER A 89 16.30 -8.98 -12.62
C SER A 89 15.46 -10.26 -12.69
N PHE A 90 14.16 -10.16 -12.43
CA PHE A 90 13.22 -11.29 -12.47
C PHE A 90 12.35 -11.34 -13.75
N SER A 91 12.92 -10.99 -14.91
CA SER A 91 12.13 -10.86 -16.16
C SER A 91 10.89 -9.92 -16.07
N LYS A 92 10.76 -9.12 -15.01
CA LYS A 92 9.55 -8.36 -14.65
C LYS A 92 8.31 -9.26 -14.40
N ASP A 93 8.44 -10.44 -13.81
CA ASP A 93 7.31 -11.32 -13.49
C ASP A 93 6.25 -10.65 -12.59
N TYR A 94 5.00 -11.15 -12.65
CA TYR A 94 3.86 -10.62 -11.90
C TYR A 94 3.75 -11.19 -10.47
N SER A 95 4.81 -11.03 -9.68
CA SER A 95 4.94 -11.63 -8.34
C SER A 95 3.94 -11.14 -7.29
N ALA A 96 3.23 -10.02 -7.49
CA ALA A 96 2.19 -9.57 -6.54
C ALA A 96 0.82 -10.21 -6.79
N LEU A 97 0.64 -10.86 -7.94
CA LEU A 97 -0.66 -11.40 -8.38
C LEU A 97 -0.68 -12.93 -8.50
N TYR A 98 0.50 -13.57 -8.51
CA TYR A 98 0.64 -15.01 -8.70
C TYR A 98 1.78 -15.56 -7.84
N GLY A 99 1.45 -16.54 -7.00
CA GLY A 99 2.36 -17.14 -6.02
C GLY A 99 3.38 -18.08 -6.62
N GLY A 100 3.08 -18.69 -7.77
CA GLY A 100 3.92 -19.71 -8.39
C GLY A 100 5.35 -19.25 -8.75
N VAL A 101 5.62 -17.93 -8.79
CA VAL A 101 6.96 -17.38 -9.03
C VAL A 101 7.72 -16.98 -7.75
N LEU A 102 7.05 -16.89 -6.60
CA LEU A 102 7.66 -16.33 -5.38
C LEU A 102 8.80 -17.19 -4.82
N MET A 103 8.60 -18.51 -4.79
CA MET A 103 9.64 -19.44 -4.33
C MET A 103 10.82 -19.49 -5.31
N GLU A 104 10.55 -19.39 -6.60
CA GLU A 104 11.57 -19.33 -7.64
C GLU A 104 12.45 -18.08 -7.47
N HIS A 105 11.83 -16.90 -7.29
CA HIS A 105 12.54 -15.64 -7.01
C HIS A 105 13.37 -15.73 -5.72
N THR A 106 12.79 -16.33 -4.68
CA THR A 106 13.42 -16.54 -3.36
C THR A 106 14.68 -17.38 -3.46
N ILE A 107 14.61 -18.52 -4.15
CA ILE A 107 15.76 -19.40 -4.34
C ILE A 107 16.82 -18.69 -5.19
N TYR A 108 16.43 -18.02 -6.28
CA TYR A 108 17.37 -17.28 -7.11
C TYR A 108 18.10 -16.16 -6.34
N VAL A 109 17.39 -15.40 -5.51
CA VAL A 109 18.02 -14.37 -4.64
C VAL A 109 19.02 -15.00 -3.67
N SER A 110 18.73 -16.18 -3.11
CA SER A 110 19.68 -16.88 -2.24
C SER A 110 20.99 -17.22 -2.96
N HIS A 111 20.92 -17.62 -4.23
CA HIS A 111 22.09 -17.84 -5.08
C HIS A 111 22.84 -16.53 -5.35
N CYS A 112 22.13 -15.44 -5.63
CA CYS A 112 22.72 -14.12 -5.79
C CYS A 112 23.48 -13.66 -4.55
N ILE A 113 22.91 -13.80 -3.35
CA ILE A 113 23.58 -13.44 -2.09
C ILE A 113 24.89 -14.20 -1.92
N LYS A 114 24.86 -15.53 -2.14
CA LYS A 114 26.06 -16.38 -2.06
C LYS A 114 27.12 -15.99 -3.10
N ALA A 115 26.69 -15.71 -4.34
CA ALA A 115 27.61 -15.27 -5.39
C ALA A 115 28.24 -13.91 -5.08
N ILE A 116 27.46 -12.95 -4.55
CA ILE A 116 27.97 -11.64 -4.12
C ILE A 116 29.04 -11.83 -3.05
N LEU A 117 28.76 -12.59 -1.98
CA LEU A 117 29.73 -12.81 -0.90
C LEU A 117 31.01 -13.51 -1.39
N ALA A 118 30.89 -14.43 -2.34
CA ALA A 118 32.04 -15.08 -2.96
C ALA A 118 32.99 -14.08 -3.68
N LEU A 119 32.47 -13.00 -4.27
CA LEU A 119 33.29 -11.95 -4.90
C LEU A 119 34.20 -11.24 -3.90
N TYR A 120 33.83 -11.21 -2.61
CA TYR A 120 34.62 -10.56 -1.54
C TYR A 120 35.66 -11.47 -0.89
N LYS A 121 35.76 -12.74 -1.31
CA LYS A 121 36.82 -13.68 -0.86
C LYS A 121 36.96 -13.75 0.67
N GLY A 122 35.84 -13.82 1.39
CA GLY A 122 35.80 -13.91 2.86
C GLY A 122 36.05 -12.61 3.62
N LYS A 123 36.14 -11.45 2.93
CA LYS A 123 36.24 -10.14 3.59
C LYS A 123 34.89 -9.61 4.09
N MET A 124 33.80 -10.17 3.58
CA MET A 124 32.42 -9.80 3.90
C MET A 124 31.62 -11.08 4.13
N ASP A 125 30.85 -11.12 5.20
CA ASP A 125 30.04 -12.29 5.60
C ASP A 125 28.53 -12.03 5.46
N SER A 126 28.14 -10.77 5.22
CA SER A 126 26.75 -10.34 5.15
C SER A 126 26.54 -9.25 4.09
N VAL A 127 25.31 -9.11 3.61
CA VAL A 127 24.89 -8.12 2.60
C VAL A 127 23.82 -7.19 3.20
N VAL A 128 23.76 -5.93 2.77
CA VAL A 128 22.59 -5.07 3.04
C VAL A 128 21.51 -5.36 1.99
N LEU A 129 20.31 -5.73 2.41
CA LEU A 129 19.19 -6.00 1.50
C LEU A 129 18.27 -4.78 1.40
N ILE A 130 17.91 -4.39 0.18
CA ILE A 130 16.90 -3.36 -0.08
C ILE A 130 15.84 -3.95 -0.99
N GLY A 131 14.65 -4.18 -0.45
CA GLY A 131 13.52 -4.75 -1.18
C GLY A 131 12.48 -3.71 -1.50
N HIS A 132 12.02 -3.66 -2.76
CA HIS A 132 10.88 -2.83 -3.16
C HIS A 132 9.64 -3.67 -3.39
N SER A 133 8.48 -3.27 -2.82
CA SER A 133 7.22 -4.01 -3.01
C SER A 133 7.42 -5.49 -2.65
N MET A 134 7.01 -6.43 -3.51
CA MET A 134 7.24 -7.87 -3.34
C MET A 134 8.72 -8.25 -3.14
N GLY A 135 9.67 -7.43 -3.61
CA GLY A 135 11.09 -7.66 -3.43
C GLY A 135 11.52 -7.70 -1.95
N GLY A 136 10.83 -6.98 -1.06
CA GLY A 136 11.07 -7.08 0.40
C GLY A 136 10.57 -8.40 0.98
N VAL A 137 9.46 -8.92 0.47
CA VAL A 137 8.93 -10.24 0.86
C VAL A 137 9.86 -11.36 0.38
N VAL A 138 10.35 -11.25 -0.87
CA VAL A 138 11.35 -12.16 -1.45
C VAL A 138 12.69 -12.06 -0.70
N ALA A 139 13.12 -10.87 -0.29
CA ALA A 139 14.35 -10.68 0.49
C ALA A 139 14.32 -11.48 1.80
N LYS A 140 13.22 -11.38 2.56
CA LYS A 140 13.02 -12.16 3.78
C LYS A 140 12.93 -13.66 3.49
N GLY A 141 12.18 -14.04 2.45
CA GLY A 141 12.08 -15.44 2.01
C GLY A 141 13.43 -16.05 1.66
N ALA A 142 14.32 -15.31 0.99
CA ALA A 142 15.65 -15.79 0.62
C ALA A 142 16.53 -16.11 1.82
N LEU A 143 16.27 -15.50 2.98
CA LEU A 143 17.00 -15.77 4.21
C LEU A 143 16.37 -16.89 5.05
N LEU A 144 15.05 -17.08 4.95
CA LEU A 144 14.27 -17.93 5.89
C LEU A 144 13.69 -19.21 5.27
N LEU A 145 13.40 -19.19 3.97
CA LEU A 145 12.73 -20.28 3.26
C LEU A 145 13.68 -21.01 2.29
N ALA A 146 14.68 -20.31 1.75
CA ALA A 146 15.64 -20.90 0.83
C ALA A 146 16.60 -21.87 1.55
N PRO A 147 17.02 -22.96 0.89
CA PRO A 147 17.91 -23.95 1.49
C PRO A 147 19.33 -23.41 1.71
N ASN A 148 19.98 -23.88 2.78
CA ASN A 148 21.35 -23.49 3.13
C ASN A 148 21.51 -21.96 3.27
N MET A 149 20.49 -21.29 3.80
CA MET A 149 20.49 -19.86 4.12
C MET A 149 20.12 -19.68 5.59
N ASN A 150 20.50 -18.52 6.14
CA ASN A 150 20.10 -18.08 7.46
C ASN A 150 19.97 -16.55 7.45
N ALA A 151 19.37 -15.98 8.49
CA ALA A 151 19.19 -14.53 8.58
C ALA A 151 20.51 -13.74 8.72
N SER A 152 21.59 -14.36 9.23
CA SER A 152 22.89 -13.70 9.41
C SER A 152 23.61 -13.32 8.11
N PHE A 153 23.18 -13.88 6.97
CA PHE A 153 23.62 -13.42 5.64
C PHE A 153 23.21 -11.97 5.33
N ALA A 154 22.33 -11.36 6.13
CA ALA A 154 21.97 -9.95 6.01
C ALA A 154 22.27 -9.16 7.29
N SER A 155 22.90 -8.00 7.16
CA SER A 155 23.15 -7.09 8.30
C SER A 155 21.99 -6.14 8.56
N ILE A 156 21.38 -5.63 7.48
CA ILE A 156 20.26 -4.67 7.48
C ILE A 156 19.32 -5.04 6.34
N ILE A 157 18.01 -4.99 6.58
CA ILE A 157 16.96 -5.09 5.56
C ILE A 157 16.16 -3.78 5.53
N ILE A 158 16.10 -3.13 4.38
CA ILE A 158 15.27 -1.94 4.16
C ILE A 158 14.16 -2.30 3.18
N ASN A 159 12.92 -2.34 3.68
CA ASN A 159 11.72 -2.60 2.91
C ASN A 159 11.09 -1.28 2.46
N LEU A 160 10.86 -1.12 1.16
CA LEU A 160 10.28 0.07 0.54
C LEU A 160 8.94 -0.30 -0.08
N ALA A 161 7.84 0.21 0.49
CA ALA A 161 6.46 -0.07 0.05
C ALA A 161 6.15 -1.57 -0.05
N THR A 162 6.72 -2.39 0.83
CA THR A 162 6.53 -3.84 0.85
C THR A 162 5.20 -4.22 1.51
N PRO A 163 4.34 -5.00 0.85
CA PRO A 163 3.10 -5.50 1.44
C PRO A 163 3.38 -6.70 2.36
N HIS A 164 3.58 -6.46 3.66
CA HIS A 164 3.78 -7.55 4.64
C HIS A 164 2.49 -8.31 4.92
N THR A 165 1.34 -7.68 4.70
CA THR A 165 0.06 -8.35 4.50
C THR A 165 -0.36 -8.23 3.03
N PRO A 166 -0.74 -9.32 2.37
CA PRO A 166 -1.04 -9.28 0.95
C PRO A 166 -2.31 -8.48 0.63
N VAL A 167 -2.35 -7.87 -0.55
CA VAL A 167 -3.54 -7.16 -1.08
C VAL A 167 -4.58 -8.16 -1.58
N LEU A 168 -4.11 -9.17 -2.31
CA LEU A 168 -4.89 -10.25 -2.89
C LEU A 168 -4.13 -11.56 -2.69
N ALA A 169 -4.81 -12.66 -2.38
CA ALA A 169 -4.23 -14.00 -2.40
C ALA A 169 -5.07 -14.89 -3.34
N LEU A 170 -4.79 -14.78 -4.64
CA LEU A 170 -5.60 -15.38 -5.71
C LEU A 170 -5.32 -16.87 -5.92
N ASP A 171 -4.18 -17.36 -5.44
CA ASP A 171 -3.80 -18.77 -5.45
C ASP A 171 -3.28 -19.21 -4.08
N ASN A 172 -3.39 -20.52 -3.82
CA ASN A 172 -3.01 -21.11 -2.54
C ASN A 172 -1.49 -21.14 -2.35
N ALA A 173 -0.69 -21.22 -3.43
CA ALA A 173 0.77 -21.09 -3.33
C ALA A 173 1.18 -19.72 -2.77
N PHE A 174 0.51 -18.64 -3.17
CA PHE A 174 0.72 -17.28 -2.68
C PHE A 174 0.35 -17.17 -1.20
N ALA A 175 -0.82 -17.67 -0.81
CA ALA A 175 -1.29 -17.70 0.57
C ALA A 175 -0.32 -18.46 1.50
N ASN A 176 0.07 -19.67 1.10
CA ASN A 176 0.98 -20.52 1.88
C ASN A 176 2.37 -19.91 2.00
N TYR A 177 2.87 -19.24 0.96
CA TYR A 177 4.17 -18.56 1.02
C TYR A 177 4.18 -17.49 2.12
N TYR A 178 3.14 -16.66 2.22
CA TYR A 178 3.03 -15.65 3.29
C TYR A 178 2.91 -16.30 4.67
N PHE A 179 2.13 -17.36 4.80
CA PHE A 179 1.96 -18.10 6.05
C PHE A 179 3.28 -18.70 6.56
N GLU A 180 4.01 -19.41 5.68
CA GLU A 180 5.32 -19.99 6.00
C GLU A 180 6.35 -18.92 6.35
N LEU A 181 6.33 -17.79 5.65
CA LEU A 181 7.22 -16.68 5.94
C LEU A 181 6.95 -16.09 7.32
N GLU A 182 5.67 -15.78 7.62
CA GLU A 182 5.22 -15.19 8.89
C GLU A 182 5.69 -16.03 10.10
N ASN A 183 5.53 -17.36 10.01
CA ASN A 183 5.93 -18.30 11.07
C ASN A 183 7.44 -18.31 11.37
N ARG A 184 8.29 -17.76 10.50
CA ARG A 184 9.76 -17.78 10.64
C ARG A 184 10.36 -16.38 10.81
N LEU A 185 9.56 -15.31 10.82
CA LEU A 185 10.09 -13.95 10.83
C LEU A 185 10.94 -13.62 12.07
N ASP A 186 10.64 -14.21 13.23
CA ASP A 186 11.37 -13.98 14.47
C ASP A 186 12.87 -14.37 14.38
N MET A 187 13.21 -15.30 13.47
CA MET A 187 14.59 -15.70 13.21
C MET A 187 15.45 -14.53 12.70
N ILE A 188 14.86 -13.51 12.06
CA ILE A 188 15.59 -12.33 11.58
C ILE A 188 16.12 -11.52 12.78
N LYS A 189 15.26 -11.26 13.77
CA LYS A 189 15.65 -10.53 14.99
C LYS A 189 16.71 -11.31 15.77
N ASN A 190 16.52 -12.63 15.90
CA ASN A 190 17.45 -13.51 16.62
C ASN A 190 18.86 -13.53 16.00
N ALA A 191 18.98 -13.28 14.69
CA ALA A 191 20.27 -13.18 14.01
C ALA A 191 20.96 -11.80 14.13
N GLY A 192 20.34 -10.82 14.80
CA GLY A 192 20.89 -9.48 14.95
C GLY A 192 20.78 -8.60 13.69
N THR A 193 20.01 -9.04 12.70
CA THR A 193 19.67 -8.29 11.49
C THR A 193 18.65 -7.21 11.80
N LYS A 194 18.95 -5.96 11.44
CA LYS A 194 18.03 -4.83 11.66
C LYS A 194 17.09 -4.64 10.48
N VAL A 195 15.81 -4.43 10.74
CA VAL A 195 14.76 -4.30 9.72
C VAL A 195 14.08 -2.94 9.80
N VAL A 196 14.05 -2.22 8.68
CA VAL A 196 13.34 -0.95 8.53
C VAL A 196 12.26 -1.10 7.47
N SER A 197 11.00 -0.83 7.82
CA SER A 197 9.89 -0.81 6.88
C SER A 197 9.41 0.62 6.63
N ILE A 198 9.46 1.05 5.36
CA ILE A 198 9.09 2.40 4.94
C ILE A 198 7.91 2.34 3.97
N GLY A 199 6.77 2.89 4.36
CA GLY A 199 5.58 3.01 3.51
C GLY A 199 5.52 4.33 2.73
N GLY A 200 4.86 4.33 1.56
CA GLY A 200 4.72 5.53 0.73
C GLY A 200 3.79 6.61 1.31
N GLY A 201 2.92 6.23 2.24
CA GLY A 201 1.88 7.10 2.79
C GLY A 201 0.69 7.26 1.83
N PRO A 202 -0.13 8.32 1.97
CA PRO A 202 -1.41 8.45 1.27
C PRO A 202 -1.40 8.39 -0.26
N ARG A 203 -0.25 8.61 -0.91
CA ARG A 203 -0.12 8.55 -2.38
C ARG A 203 0.19 7.16 -2.90
N ASP A 204 0.59 6.22 -2.04
CA ASP A 204 0.68 4.81 -2.41
C ASP A 204 -0.70 4.17 -2.32
N ILE A 205 -1.37 4.10 -3.47
CA ILE A 205 -2.69 3.48 -3.61
C ILE A 205 -2.61 1.98 -3.90
N LEU A 206 -1.42 1.45 -4.23
CA LEU A 206 -1.23 0.04 -4.55
C LEU A 206 -0.95 -0.78 -3.29
N VAL A 207 -0.12 -0.23 -2.39
CA VAL A 207 0.17 -0.83 -1.09
C VAL A 207 -0.11 0.20 -0.01
N THR A 208 -1.18 -0.03 0.76
CA THR A 208 -1.65 0.92 1.77
C THR A 208 -0.69 0.97 2.96
N ALA A 209 -0.75 2.06 3.74
CA ALA A 209 0.07 2.20 4.95
C ALA A 209 -0.11 1.03 5.94
N ALA A 210 -1.34 0.50 6.05
CA ALA A 210 -1.63 -0.67 6.87
C ALA A 210 -0.87 -1.93 6.41
N GLN A 211 -0.71 -2.10 5.10
CA GLN A 211 -0.01 -3.26 4.52
C GLN A 211 1.51 -3.16 4.61
N THR A 212 2.04 -1.93 4.69
CA THR A 212 3.49 -1.68 4.86
C THR A 212 3.98 -1.87 6.29
N PHE A 213 3.07 -2.03 7.25
CA PHE A 213 3.43 -2.30 8.63
C PHE A 213 4.00 -3.70 8.77
N ASP A 214 5.21 -3.78 9.30
CA ASP A 214 5.96 -5.02 9.53
C ASP A 214 6.04 -5.30 11.03
N PRO A 215 5.38 -6.34 11.55
CA PRO A 215 5.44 -6.66 12.98
C PRO A 215 6.87 -7.00 13.46
N THR A 216 7.75 -7.35 12.52
CA THR A 216 9.14 -7.72 12.81
C THR A 216 10.15 -6.61 12.54
N ALA A 217 9.73 -5.45 12.02
CA ALA A 217 10.64 -4.33 11.84
C ALA A 217 11.03 -3.69 13.19
N ASP A 218 12.30 -3.30 13.33
CA ASP A 218 12.75 -2.44 14.42
C ASP A 218 12.19 -1.01 14.25
N ILE A 219 11.99 -0.58 12.99
CA ILE A 219 11.45 0.73 12.64
C ILE A 219 10.35 0.57 11.58
N ASN A 220 9.13 0.96 11.92
CA ASN A 220 8.03 1.17 10.99
C ASN A 220 7.80 2.67 10.84
N VAL A 221 7.85 3.19 9.61
CA VAL A 221 7.60 4.61 9.33
C VAL A 221 6.94 4.80 7.96
N LEU A 222 6.19 5.88 7.81
CA LEU A 222 5.78 6.38 6.50
C LEU A 222 6.78 7.43 6.00
N SER A 223 6.94 7.52 4.68
CA SER A 223 7.82 8.53 4.05
C SER A 223 7.49 9.97 4.46
N THR A 224 6.23 10.25 4.81
CA THR A 224 5.78 11.54 5.35
C THR A 224 6.27 11.82 6.77
N SER A 225 6.61 10.80 7.55
CA SER A 225 7.08 10.94 8.93
C SER A 225 8.59 10.89 9.06
N VAL A 226 9.29 10.39 8.03
CA VAL A 226 10.75 10.42 8.00
C VAL A 226 11.22 11.87 8.04
N PRO A 227 12.08 12.24 9.02
CA PRO A 227 12.58 13.60 9.12
C PRO A 227 13.25 14.08 7.82
N ALA A 228 13.06 15.35 7.47
CA ALA A 228 13.52 15.98 6.23
C ALA A 228 12.92 15.43 4.92
N VAL A 229 12.00 14.45 4.97
CA VAL A 229 11.29 13.90 3.79
C VAL A 229 9.91 14.54 3.65
N TRP A 230 9.03 14.36 4.62
CA TRP A 230 7.69 15.00 4.75
C TRP A 230 6.74 14.88 3.55
N LYS A 231 7.16 14.28 2.44
CA LYS A 231 6.36 14.07 1.24
C LYS A 231 5.93 12.63 1.16
N SER A 232 4.63 12.43 0.92
CA SER A 232 4.12 11.13 0.55
C SER A 232 4.62 10.78 -0.85
N THR A 233 4.98 9.51 -1.01
CA THR A 233 5.44 8.93 -2.26
C THR A 233 4.38 7.96 -2.76
N ASP A 234 4.20 7.93 -4.08
CA ASP A 234 3.46 6.83 -4.71
C ASP A 234 4.31 5.55 -4.70
N HIS A 235 3.70 4.44 -5.10
CA HIS A 235 4.31 3.12 -5.02
C HIS A 235 5.68 3.01 -5.69
N LEU A 236 5.89 3.72 -6.80
CA LEU A 236 7.16 3.68 -7.53
C LEU A 236 8.09 4.83 -7.12
N SER A 237 7.54 6.02 -6.87
CA SER A 237 8.35 7.20 -6.54
C SER A 237 9.05 7.11 -5.21
N ILE A 238 8.69 6.17 -4.34
CA ILE A 238 9.47 5.84 -3.14
C ILE A 238 10.94 5.52 -3.47
N LEU A 239 11.23 5.00 -4.67
CA LEU A 239 12.58 4.62 -5.12
C LEU A 239 13.45 5.80 -5.58
N TRP A 240 12.84 6.92 -5.97
CA TRP A 240 13.54 8.08 -6.52
C TRP A 240 13.11 9.40 -5.88
N CYS A 241 12.35 9.36 -4.80
CA CYS A 241 12.09 10.52 -3.97
C CYS A 241 13.40 11.00 -3.37
N LYS A 242 13.91 12.12 -3.88
CA LYS A 242 15.23 12.65 -3.51
C LYS A 242 15.43 12.82 -2.01
N GLN A 243 14.39 13.27 -1.30
CA GLN A 243 14.49 13.48 0.14
C GLN A 243 14.63 12.13 0.88
N LEU A 244 13.82 11.13 0.51
CA LEU A 244 13.84 9.82 1.14
C LEU A 244 15.14 9.06 0.84
N VAL A 245 15.55 9.04 -0.43
CA VAL A 245 16.80 8.40 -0.84
C VAL A 245 18.00 9.04 -0.13
N PHE A 246 18.00 10.35 0.09
CA PHE A 246 19.04 11.00 0.90
C PHE A 246 19.03 10.53 2.36
N ALA A 247 17.88 10.33 2.98
CA ALA A 247 17.78 9.80 4.34
C ALA A 247 18.31 8.35 4.40
N ILE A 248 17.88 7.48 3.48
CA ILE A 248 18.35 6.09 3.39
C ILE A 248 19.86 6.01 3.19
N VAL A 249 20.42 6.77 2.23
CA VAL A 249 21.86 6.73 1.99
C VAL A 249 22.63 7.26 3.20
N ARG A 250 22.14 8.31 3.88
CA ARG A 250 22.84 8.81 5.08
C ARG A 250 22.81 7.79 6.22
N SER A 251 21.70 7.09 6.43
CA SER A 251 21.61 6.06 7.45
C SER A 251 22.56 4.90 7.20
N LEU A 252 22.71 4.45 5.95
CA LEU A 252 23.69 3.44 5.58
C LEU A 252 25.12 3.89 5.90
N PHE A 253 25.51 5.11 5.49
CA PHE A 253 26.87 5.62 5.74
C PHE A 253 27.18 5.82 7.22
N ASP A 254 26.20 6.24 8.02
CA ASP A 254 26.40 6.44 9.47
C ASP A 254 26.34 5.10 10.24
N SER A 255 25.98 4.00 9.58
CA SER A 255 26.00 2.62 10.14
C SER A 255 27.32 1.89 9.90
N VAL A 256 28.31 2.51 9.24
CA VAL A 256 29.59 1.87 8.86
C VAL A 256 30.63 2.00 9.97
N ASN A 257 31.21 0.88 10.38
CA ASN A 257 32.49 0.86 11.08
C ASN A 257 33.62 0.97 10.04
N THR A 258 34.49 1.96 10.22
CA THR A 258 35.59 2.28 9.29
C THR A 258 36.87 1.47 9.54
N GLU A 259 36.90 0.59 10.54
CA GLU A 259 37.96 -0.41 10.71
C GLU A 259 38.14 -1.23 9.42
N LYS A 260 39.38 -1.60 9.08
CA LYS A 260 39.66 -2.31 7.82
C LYS A 260 39.39 -3.82 7.98
N PRO A 261 38.59 -4.46 7.10
CA PRO A 261 37.84 -3.87 5.99
C PRO A 261 36.55 -3.16 6.47
N PRO A 262 36.20 -1.98 5.88
CA PRO A 262 35.00 -1.24 6.28
C PRO A 262 33.74 -2.08 6.08
N ARG A 263 32.88 -2.13 7.10
CA ARG A 263 31.66 -2.94 7.11
C ARG A 263 30.56 -2.27 7.92
N ILE A 264 29.32 -2.72 7.76
CA ILE A 264 28.25 -2.34 8.68
C ILE A 264 28.65 -2.76 10.10
N THR A 265 28.48 -1.88 11.08
CA THR A 265 28.84 -2.19 12.46
C THR A 265 28.09 -3.43 12.95
N SER A 266 28.80 -4.32 13.65
CA SER A 266 28.20 -5.52 14.25
C SER A 266 27.35 -5.17 15.48
N ASP A 267 27.69 -4.07 16.15
CA ASP A 267 27.00 -3.56 17.33
C ASP A 267 25.52 -3.20 17.00
N PRO A 268 24.54 -3.88 17.61
CA PRO A 268 23.12 -3.62 17.38
C PRO A 268 22.67 -2.22 17.80
N ASP A 269 23.28 -1.64 18.82
CA ASP A 269 22.91 -0.33 19.37
C ASP A 269 23.44 0.79 18.49
N LEU A 270 24.69 0.69 18.01
CA LEU A 270 25.23 1.65 17.04
C LEU A 270 24.47 1.60 15.71
N LYS A 271 24.10 0.40 15.23
CA LYS A 271 23.19 0.24 14.07
C LYS A 271 21.88 0.98 14.31
N MET A 272 21.25 0.72 15.46
CA MET A 272 19.96 1.33 15.78
C MET A 272 20.06 2.85 15.91
N GLN A 273 21.10 3.36 16.57
CA GLN A 273 21.33 4.80 16.71
C GLN A 273 21.42 5.51 15.35
N ALA A 274 22.16 4.93 14.40
CA ALA A 274 22.25 5.47 13.05
C ALA A 274 20.91 5.42 12.31
N LEU A 275 20.19 4.29 12.37
CA LEU A 275 18.89 4.14 11.70
C LEU A 275 17.82 5.07 12.32
N SER A 276 17.68 5.07 13.66
CA SER A 276 16.72 5.90 14.38
C SER A 276 16.97 7.38 14.17
N TYR A 277 18.22 7.84 14.08
CA TYR A 277 18.53 9.25 13.84
C TYR A 277 18.00 9.75 12.48
N HIS A 278 18.08 8.93 11.43
CA HIS A 278 17.60 9.34 10.09
C HIS A 278 16.12 9.03 9.83
N PHE A 279 15.52 8.06 10.54
CA PHE A 279 14.14 7.63 10.29
C PHE A 279 13.13 8.06 11.34
N LEU A 280 13.54 8.26 12.60
CA LEU A 280 12.64 8.60 13.71
C LEU A 280 12.93 10.00 14.27
N GLN A 281 14.21 10.31 14.54
CA GLN A 281 14.58 11.50 15.31
C GLN A 281 15.83 12.18 14.73
N HIS A 282 15.59 13.17 13.85
CA HIS A 282 16.65 13.97 13.27
C HIS A 282 16.68 15.36 13.92
N SER A 283 17.59 15.57 14.86
CA SER A 283 17.70 16.81 15.64
C SER A 283 18.39 17.95 14.89
N SER A 284 19.50 17.67 14.20
CA SER A 284 20.25 18.66 13.42
C SER A 284 21.29 18.04 12.51
N GLY A 285 21.61 18.67 11.38
CA GLY A 285 22.74 18.30 10.52
C GLY A 285 22.39 17.29 9.41
N LYS A 286 23.40 16.70 8.77
CA LYS A 286 23.23 15.70 7.68
C LYS A 286 23.89 14.35 8.00
N LYS A 287 24.49 14.24 9.17
CA LYS A 287 25.22 13.08 9.68
C LYS A 287 24.86 12.93 11.15
N LEU A 288 24.79 11.69 11.62
CA LEU A 288 24.70 11.37 13.04
C LEU A 288 25.77 12.16 13.79
N TYR A 289 25.35 12.87 14.82
CA TYR A 289 26.21 13.68 15.67
C TYR A 289 26.03 13.21 17.11
N HIS A 290 27.14 12.92 17.78
CA HIS A 290 27.12 12.52 19.18
C HIS A 290 27.16 13.77 20.06
N TYR A 291 26.05 13.99 20.75
CA TYR A 291 25.89 15.11 21.67
C TYR A 291 26.60 14.80 22.98
N LYS A 292 27.48 15.70 23.44
CA LYS A 292 28.01 15.62 24.80
C LYS A 292 26.85 15.80 25.78
N GLU A 293 26.75 14.89 26.76
CA GLU A 293 25.68 14.92 27.76
C GLU A 293 25.68 16.22 28.56
N LYS A 294 26.88 16.69 28.94
CA LYS A 294 27.08 17.95 29.66
C LYS A 294 27.98 18.88 28.87
N ILE A 295 27.68 20.18 28.94
CA ILE A 295 28.48 21.25 28.36
C ILE A 295 28.79 22.32 29.40
N GLN A 296 29.92 23.00 29.22
CA GLN A 296 30.27 24.21 29.95
C GLN A 296 30.01 25.42 29.05
N PHE A 297 29.43 26.49 29.60
CA PHE A 297 29.10 27.69 28.83
C PHE A 297 30.31 28.63 28.68
N GLU A 298 30.27 29.48 27.66
CA GLU A 298 31.32 30.47 27.41
C GLU A 298 31.27 31.60 28.46
N THR A 299 32.43 32.00 28.97
CA THR A 299 32.54 33.04 30.01
C THR A 299 32.27 34.45 29.50
N ASP A 300 32.54 34.72 28.22
CA ASP A 300 32.30 36.02 27.57
C ASP A 300 31.06 35.93 26.68
N SER A 301 29.89 35.97 27.31
CA SER A 301 28.60 35.73 26.66
C SER A 301 27.48 36.61 27.21
N GLU A 302 26.51 36.92 26.36
CA GLU A 302 25.34 37.70 26.75
C GLU A 302 24.20 36.77 27.20
N TRP A 303 23.68 36.99 28.40
CA TRP A 303 22.55 36.22 28.95
C TRP A 303 21.28 37.07 28.99
N ILE A 304 20.21 36.56 28.37
CA ILE A 304 18.90 37.22 28.29
C ILE A 304 17.87 36.37 29.02
N ASN A 305 17.32 36.91 30.11
CA ASN A 305 16.25 36.28 30.88
C ASN A 305 14.88 36.52 30.24
N ILE A 306 14.19 35.44 29.89
CA ILE A 306 12.83 35.44 29.37
C ILE A 306 11.86 35.29 30.55
N VAL A 307 11.21 36.39 30.91
CA VAL A 307 10.30 36.45 32.08
C VAL A 307 8.87 36.05 31.71
N SER A 308 8.45 36.28 30.47
CA SER A 308 7.08 35.97 30.03
C SER A 308 6.96 34.49 29.65
N PRO A 309 5.90 33.78 30.09
CA PRO A 309 5.66 32.39 29.71
C PRO A 309 5.41 32.22 28.20
N ARG A 310 4.98 33.30 27.53
CA ARG A 310 4.82 33.40 26.08
C ARG A 310 5.68 34.54 25.56
N TYR A 311 6.69 34.24 24.77
CA TYR A 311 7.64 35.23 24.30
C TYR A 311 8.24 34.88 22.93
N VAL A 312 8.42 35.86 22.07
CA VAL A 312 9.04 35.71 20.75
C VAL A 312 10.27 36.61 20.72
N TRP A 313 11.44 35.99 20.57
CA TRP A 313 12.71 36.69 20.49
C TRP A 313 13.18 36.76 19.03
N THR A 314 13.68 37.93 18.61
CA THR A 314 14.27 38.13 17.27
C THR A 314 15.56 38.94 17.37
N ASN A 315 16.48 38.74 16.42
CA ASN A 315 17.76 39.43 16.40
C ASN A 315 17.76 40.81 15.69
N LYS A 316 16.59 41.44 15.46
CA LYS A 316 16.47 42.66 14.65
C LYS A 316 17.26 43.87 15.18
N ASN A 317 17.55 43.93 16.48
CA ASN A 317 18.12 45.10 17.15
C ASN A 317 19.48 44.85 17.81
N ILE A 318 20.17 43.75 17.49
CA ILE A 318 21.45 43.38 18.10
C ILE A 318 22.59 43.77 17.17
N SER A 319 23.55 44.55 17.68
CA SER A 319 24.81 44.82 16.98
C SER A 319 25.52 43.49 16.73
N LYS A 320 26.12 43.30 15.55
CA LYS A 320 26.86 42.08 15.19
C LYS A 320 28.11 41.92 16.09
N GLY A 321 27.90 41.49 17.33
CA GLY A 321 28.93 41.17 18.30
C GLY A 321 29.56 39.80 18.02
N SER A 322 30.74 39.59 18.60
CA SER A 322 31.52 38.36 18.45
C SER A 322 31.07 37.25 19.41
N SER A 323 30.35 37.58 20.48
CA SER A 323 30.00 36.68 21.58
C SER A 323 28.70 35.90 21.36
N ALA A 324 28.58 34.74 22.00
CA ALA A 324 27.37 33.93 22.01
C ALA A 324 26.28 34.56 22.89
N ILE A 325 25.02 34.37 22.51
CA ILE A 325 23.85 34.81 23.29
C ILE A 325 23.12 33.58 23.85
N TYR A 326 22.83 33.60 25.14
CA TYR A 326 22.09 32.57 25.85
C TYR A 326 20.72 33.11 26.26
N LEU A 327 19.66 32.63 25.61
CA LEU A 327 18.28 32.94 25.96
C LEU A 327 17.82 31.93 27.01
N MET A 328 17.44 32.38 28.21
CA MET A 328 17.05 31.48 29.29
C MET A 328 15.63 31.74 29.77
N ILE A 329 14.85 30.67 29.91
CA ILE A 329 13.49 30.70 30.43
C ILE A 329 13.41 29.88 31.72
N GLU A 330 12.75 30.43 32.73
CA GLU A 330 12.54 29.77 34.02
C GLU A 330 11.49 28.65 33.88
N LEU A 331 11.79 27.49 34.46
CA LEU A 331 10.84 26.39 34.57
C LEU A 331 9.93 26.62 35.78
N SER A 332 8.79 27.27 35.54
CA SER A 332 7.76 27.45 36.56
C SER A 332 7.02 26.14 36.84
N ARG A 333 6.69 25.88 38.12
CA ARG A 333 5.79 24.78 38.53
C ARG A 333 4.34 25.00 38.12
N GLU A 334 4.02 26.19 37.63
CA GLU A 334 2.68 26.57 37.17
C GLU A 334 2.35 26.02 35.78
N PHE A 335 3.27 25.36 35.07
CA PHE A 335 3.00 24.77 33.77
C PHE A 335 3.50 23.33 33.72
N ASP A 336 2.90 22.51 32.87
CA ASP A 336 3.35 21.13 32.64
C ASP A 336 4.07 20.95 31.29
N PHE A 337 3.93 21.88 30.35
CA PHE A 337 4.63 21.85 29.06
C PHE A 337 5.35 23.17 28.73
N LEU A 338 6.50 23.04 28.08
CA LEU A 338 7.24 24.12 27.43
C LEU A 338 7.51 23.74 25.96
N THR A 339 6.96 24.53 25.03
CA THR A 339 7.32 24.42 23.61
C THR A 339 8.30 25.51 23.23
N ILE A 340 9.37 25.13 22.52
CA ILE A 340 10.30 26.07 21.90
C ILE A 340 10.32 25.81 20.40
N ASP A 341 10.06 26.85 19.61
CA ASP A 341 10.10 26.80 18.14
C ASP A 341 11.08 27.84 17.60
N ALA A 342 12.09 27.35 16.88
CA ALA A 342 13.18 28.15 16.35
C ALA A 342 13.18 28.08 14.81
N THR A 343 13.21 29.24 14.16
CA THR A 343 13.33 29.38 12.71
C THR A 343 14.66 30.04 12.36
N ASN A 344 15.37 29.54 11.34
CA ASN A 344 16.70 29.97 10.90
C ASN A 344 17.84 29.83 11.92
N LEU A 345 17.63 29.16 13.05
CA LEU A 345 18.73 28.77 13.94
C LEU A 345 19.50 27.63 13.26
N GLU A 346 20.81 27.74 13.06
CA GLU A 346 21.64 26.76 12.34
C GLU A 346 22.56 25.97 13.28
N ASN A 347 22.90 26.53 14.44
CA ASN A 347 23.74 25.87 15.45
C ASN A 347 23.25 24.45 15.81
N LYS A 348 24.16 23.47 15.81
CA LYS A 348 23.85 22.05 16.07
C LYS A 348 23.55 21.74 17.53
N ASP A 349 24.17 22.49 18.45
CA ASP A 349 24.14 22.32 19.90
C ASP A 349 23.47 23.54 20.51
N TRP A 350 22.13 23.56 20.51
CA TRP A 350 21.36 24.79 20.73
C TRP A 350 20.44 24.76 21.93
N LEU A 351 20.11 23.60 22.50
CA LEU A 351 19.13 23.48 23.58
C LEU A 351 19.72 22.75 24.79
N PHE A 352 19.57 23.38 25.96
CA PHE A 352 20.16 22.91 27.21
C PHE A 352 19.23 23.12 28.40
N ALA A 353 19.46 22.38 29.49
CA ALA A 353 18.84 22.64 30.78
C ALA A 353 19.89 22.82 31.88
N CYS A 354 19.67 23.77 32.78
CA CYS A 354 20.65 24.10 33.81
C CYS A 354 20.04 24.55 35.14
N THR A 355 20.91 24.58 36.15
CA THR A 355 20.66 25.21 37.44
C THR A 355 21.31 26.59 37.41
N ALA A 356 20.50 27.65 37.48
CA ALA A 356 21.00 29.01 37.49
C ALA A 356 21.79 29.27 38.78
N SER A 357 22.98 29.84 38.62
CA SER A 357 23.81 30.37 39.69
C SER A 357 23.75 31.90 39.66
N LYS A 358 23.64 32.54 40.82
CA LYS A 358 23.70 34.01 40.92
C LYS A 358 25.17 34.44 40.98
N ARG A 359 25.83 34.66 39.83
CA ARG A 359 27.14 35.33 39.80
C ARG A 359 27.26 36.27 38.58
N GLN A 360 27.81 37.45 38.87
CA GLN A 360 27.95 38.67 38.05
C GLN A 360 26.68 39.54 37.91
N GLN A 361 26.75 40.75 38.48
CA GLN A 361 25.82 41.89 38.27
C GLN A 361 24.31 41.59 38.39
N GLN A 362 23.89 40.78 39.38
CA GLN A 362 22.47 40.44 39.65
C GLN A 362 21.72 39.69 38.51
N ARG A 363 22.39 39.16 37.49
CA ARG A 363 21.77 38.34 36.45
C ARG A 363 21.92 36.84 36.76
N ASN A 364 20.88 36.06 36.49
CA ASN A 364 20.96 34.59 36.56
C ASN A 364 21.82 34.09 35.39
N VAL A 365 22.83 33.27 35.69
CA VAL A 365 23.76 32.70 34.70
C VAL A 365 24.00 31.23 35.04
N CYS A 366 24.20 30.39 34.04
CA CYS A 366 24.57 28.99 34.24
C CYS A 366 26.05 28.77 33.89
N GLU A 367 26.79 28.05 34.74
CA GLU A 367 28.18 27.66 34.46
C GLU A 367 28.24 26.45 33.51
N TRP A 368 27.33 25.49 33.70
CA TRP A 368 27.22 24.27 32.91
C TRP A 368 25.76 23.85 32.73
N ALA A 369 25.50 22.93 31.79
CA ALA A 369 24.16 22.42 31.49
C ALA A 369 24.16 21.00 30.92
N TRP A 370 23.00 20.34 31.04
CA TRP A 370 22.69 19.12 30.31
C TRP A 370 22.19 19.44 28.90
N ASN A 371 22.63 18.67 27.90
CA ASN A 371 22.24 18.86 26.51
C ASN A 371 20.89 18.18 26.24
N LEU A 372 19.92 18.97 25.78
CA LEU A 372 18.58 18.49 25.40
C LEU A 372 18.36 18.52 23.88
N THR A 373 19.38 18.87 23.10
CA THR A 373 19.24 19.06 21.65
C THR A 373 18.80 17.78 20.93
N ASN A 374 19.14 16.61 21.46
CA ASN A 374 18.67 15.34 20.91
C ASN A 374 17.14 15.24 20.91
N ARG A 375 16.43 15.85 21.87
CA ARG A 375 14.95 15.84 21.98
C ARG A 375 14.24 16.72 20.93
N THR A 376 14.98 17.45 20.12
CA THR A 376 14.43 18.39 19.13
C THR A 376 14.04 17.67 17.84
N ARG A 377 13.04 18.20 17.13
CA ARG A 377 12.62 17.72 15.81
C ARG A 377 12.70 18.83 14.77
N ILE A 378 13.04 18.47 13.53
CA ILE A 378 12.97 19.39 12.38
C ILE A 378 11.54 19.39 11.84
N LEU A 379 10.98 20.59 11.67
CA LEU A 379 9.71 20.79 10.98
C LEU A 379 9.93 21.36 9.58
N PRO A 380 9.08 21.02 8.60
CA PRO A 380 9.08 21.68 7.32
C PRO A 380 8.60 23.12 7.43
N ASP A 381 9.22 24.00 6.65
CA ASP A 381 8.82 25.39 6.49
C ASP A 381 8.57 25.67 5.00
N PRO A 382 7.38 26.18 4.60
CA PRO A 382 7.06 26.48 3.20
C PRO A 382 8.03 27.46 2.52
N GLN A 383 8.74 28.29 3.31
CA GLN A 383 9.74 29.24 2.84
C GLN A 383 11.15 28.62 2.78
N HIS A 384 11.26 27.30 2.95
CA HIS A 384 12.52 26.55 2.89
C HIS A 384 13.56 26.97 3.94
N ARG A 385 13.08 27.51 5.07
CA ARG A 385 13.90 27.89 6.23
C ARG A 385 14.17 26.68 7.13
N THR A 386 15.26 26.71 7.90
CA THR A 386 15.49 25.70 8.92
C THR A 386 14.54 25.95 10.08
N ARG A 387 13.59 25.04 10.33
CA ARG A 387 12.69 25.13 11.48
C ARG A 387 12.89 23.94 12.40
N ARG A 388 13.12 24.21 13.68
CA ARG A 388 13.34 23.21 14.72
C ARG A 388 12.43 23.50 15.88
N THR A 389 11.79 22.46 16.39
CA THR A 389 10.87 22.60 17.51
C THR A 389 11.13 21.51 18.53
N VAL A 390 10.79 21.78 19.77
CA VAL A 390 10.80 20.82 20.86
C VAL A 390 9.56 21.05 21.71
N ASP A 391 8.90 19.96 22.08
CA ASP A 391 7.79 19.97 23.02
C ASP A 391 8.30 19.25 24.28
N LEU A 392 8.57 19.98 25.35
CA LEU A 392 9.10 19.45 26.60
C LEU A 392 7.96 19.24 27.61
N ASP A 393 7.71 17.98 27.99
CA ASP A 393 6.92 17.66 29.18
C ASP A 393 7.80 17.87 30.42
N LEU A 394 7.47 18.90 31.21
CA LEU A 394 8.25 19.31 32.37
C LEU A 394 8.25 18.25 33.47
N LYS A 395 7.26 17.35 33.52
CA LYS A 395 7.21 16.21 34.46
C LYS A 395 8.20 15.10 34.07
N GLN A 396 8.57 15.00 32.80
CA GLN A 396 9.51 13.99 32.29
C GLN A 396 10.97 14.45 32.30
N ILE A 397 11.25 15.71 32.69
CA ILE A 397 12.61 16.22 32.83
C ILE A 397 13.15 15.80 34.19
N ASN A 398 13.80 14.63 34.24
CA ASN A 398 14.36 14.05 35.47
C ASN A 398 15.87 14.33 35.61
N TYR A 399 16.25 15.60 35.78
CA TYR A 399 17.61 15.94 36.21
C TYR A 399 17.56 16.73 37.52
N PRO A 400 18.58 16.60 38.40
CA PRO A 400 18.56 17.20 39.72
C PRO A 400 18.58 18.73 39.65
N ASN A 401 17.66 19.38 40.36
CA ASN A 401 17.64 20.82 40.62
C ASN A 401 17.68 21.72 39.37
N ILE A 402 17.10 21.30 38.23
CA ILE A 402 16.95 22.19 37.06
C ILE A 402 16.02 23.35 37.44
N THR A 403 16.42 24.55 37.03
CA THR A 403 15.63 25.77 37.19
C THR A 403 15.29 26.42 35.86
N HIS A 404 16.13 26.26 34.83
CA HIS A 404 15.98 26.97 33.56
C HIS A 404 16.27 26.08 32.35
N VAL A 405 15.65 26.40 31.23
CA VAL A 405 16.01 25.91 29.89
C VAL A 405 16.70 27.03 29.13
N VAL A 406 17.79 26.70 28.44
CA VAL A 406 18.67 27.66 27.77
C VAL A 406 18.77 27.34 26.28
N VAL A 407 18.56 28.36 25.46
CA VAL A 407 18.80 28.34 24.01
C VAL A 407 20.10 29.07 23.71
N ARG A 408 21.06 28.37 23.09
CA ARG A 408 22.34 28.94 22.65
C ARG A 408 22.25 29.44 21.21
N VAL A 409 22.53 30.72 21.06
CA VAL A 409 22.69 31.41 19.78
C VAL A 409 24.16 31.72 19.57
N THR A 410 24.73 31.27 18.46
CA THR A 410 26.12 31.55 18.10
C THR A 410 26.23 32.82 17.27
N SER A 411 27.43 33.39 17.18
CA SER A 411 27.70 34.57 16.34
C SER A 411 27.42 34.32 14.85
N ASP A 412 27.51 33.07 14.38
CA ASP A 412 27.11 32.68 13.03
C ASP A 412 25.60 32.77 12.81
N ASP A 413 24.79 32.39 13.81
CA ASP A 413 23.33 32.51 13.74
C ASP A 413 22.90 33.98 13.67
N LEU A 414 23.62 34.89 14.33
CA LEU A 414 23.36 36.33 14.32
C LEU A 414 23.54 36.99 12.93
N LYS A 415 24.20 36.31 11.98
CA LYS A 415 24.39 36.83 10.61
C LYS A 415 23.11 36.84 9.78
N LYS A 416 22.13 35.99 10.12
CA LYS A 416 20.85 35.85 9.42
C LYS A 416 19.71 36.25 10.34
N HIS A 417 18.59 36.69 9.78
CA HIS A 417 17.39 36.91 10.59
C HIS A 417 16.85 35.57 11.07
N PHE A 418 16.67 35.42 12.38
CA PHE A 418 16.13 34.23 13.01
C PHE A 418 15.18 34.60 14.15
N THR A 419 14.31 33.65 14.52
CA THR A 419 13.28 33.83 15.55
C THR A 419 13.26 32.61 16.46
N VAL A 420 13.15 32.84 17.76
CA VAL A 420 12.93 31.79 18.78
C VAL A 420 11.70 32.14 19.59
N SER A 421 10.73 31.24 19.58
CA SER A 421 9.45 31.39 20.28
C SER A 421 9.39 30.43 21.46
N PHE A 422 8.98 30.95 22.62
CA PHE A 422 8.79 30.21 23.86
C PHE A 422 7.30 30.24 24.24
N ASP A 423 6.72 29.08 24.55
CA ASP A 423 5.32 28.93 24.97
C ASP A 423 5.23 27.90 26.11
N SER A 424 5.08 28.39 27.34
CA SER A 424 4.79 27.60 28.54
C SER A 424 3.28 27.57 28.80
N TYR A 425 2.71 26.38 28.97
CA TYR A 425 1.25 26.22 29.08
C TYR A 425 0.85 24.93 29.81
N PHE A 426 -0.43 24.87 30.21
CA PHE A 426 -1.08 23.64 30.67
C PHE A 426 -1.58 22.83 29.48
N TYR A 427 -1.24 21.54 29.37
CA TYR A 427 -1.65 20.70 28.23
C TYR A 427 -3.16 20.75 27.96
N GLU A 428 -3.98 20.58 28.99
CA GLU A 428 -5.44 20.62 28.92
C GLU A 428 -5.99 21.94 28.35
N SER A 429 -5.30 23.06 28.58
CA SER A 429 -5.71 24.36 28.02
C SER A 429 -5.51 24.47 26.50
N ARG A 430 -4.72 23.55 25.91
CA ARG A 430 -4.41 23.50 24.47
C ARG A 430 -5.16 22.37 23.76
N VAL A 431 -5.84 21.50 24.50
CA VAL A 431 -6.69 20.45 23.96
C VAL A 431 -8.07 21.03 23.68
N ALA A 432 -8.43 21.14 22.41
CA ALA A 432 -9.77 21.57 22.03
C ALA A 432 -10.73 20.38 22.14
N SER A 433 -11.77 20.51 22.99
CA SER A 433 -12.81 19.47 23.07
C SER A 433 -13.66 19.47 21.80
N THR A 434 -13.81 18.29 21.18
CA THR A 434 -14.74 18.07 20.08
C THR A 434 -16.02 17.37 20.55
N ASN A 435 -16.24 17.24 21.86
CA ASN A 435 -17.33 16.47 22.43
C ASN A 435 -18.71 17.11 22.18
N ASN A 436 -19.67 16.24 21.85
CA ASN A 436 -21.13 16.47 21.75
C ASN A 436 -21.75 16.99 20.44
N LYS A 437 -21.10 16.92 19.26
CA LYS A 437 -21.76 17.36 18.02
C LYS A 437 -21.88 16.34 16.89
N PHE A 438 -21.01 15.31 16.81
CA PHE A 438 -20.98 14.40 15.65
C PHE A 438 -22.07 13.32 15.58
N MET A 439 -22.98 13.23 16.57
CA MET A 439 -24.00 12.17 16.64
C MET A 439 -25.37 12.56 16.05
N HIS A 440 -25.53 13.78 15.50
CA HIS A 440 -26.82 14.23 14.96
C HIS A 440 -27.00 13.91 13.46
N LEU A 441 -28.16 13.37 13.09
CA LEU A 441 -28.57 13.00 11.70
C LEU A 441 -28.37 14.12 10.66
N LYS A 442 -28.41 15.40 11.06
CA LYS A 442 -28.10 16.57 10.21
C LYS A 442 -26.67 16.54 9.63
N HIS A 443 -25.73 15.83 10.28
CA HIS A 443 -24.33 15.71 9.86
C HIS A 443 -24.12 14.80 8.64
N PHE A 444 -25.11 13.99 8.27
CA PHE A 444 -25.06 13.10 7.10
C PHE A 444 -25.33 13.86 5.78
N PHE A 445 -26.13 14.95 5.82
CA PHE A 445 -26.57 15.70 4.64
C PHE A 445 -25.75 16.98 4.33
N GLY A 446 -24.63 17.21 5.03
CA GLY A 446 -23.68 18.27 4.64
C GLY A 446 -24.08 19.71 4.96
N PHE A 447 -25.23 19.96 5.60
CA PHE A 447 -25.58 21.28 6.14
C PHE A 447 -24.82 21.49 7.46
N ARG A 448 -23.82 22.38 7.48
CA ARG A 448 -22.98 22.67 8.66
C ARG A 448 -22.91 24.17 8.92
N GLU A 449 -23.18 24.58 10.16
CA GLU A 449 -22.62 25.84 10.68
C GLU A 449 -21.18 25.56 11.15
N PRO A 450 -20.19 26.34 10.70
CA PRO A 450 -18.81 26.14 11.11
C PRO A 450 -18.60 26.57 12.56
N ASP A 451 -18.11 25.66 13.41
CA ASP A 451 -17.75 25.93 14.80
C ASP A 451 -16.24 26.20 14.89
N PHE A 452 -15.88 27.46 15.08
CA PHE A 452 -14.49 27.89 15.07
C PHE A 452 -13.91 27.92 16.49
N ILE A 453 -12.90 27.10 16.73
CA ILE A 453 -12.04 27.16 17.92
C ILE A 453 -11.12 28.37 17.77
N LYS A 454 -11.31 29.37 18.63
CA LYS A 454 -10.45 30.57 18.67
C LYS A 454 -9.19 30.29 19.48
N THR A 455 -8.03 30.59 18.91
CA THR A 455 -6.74 30.38 19.59
C THR A 455 -6.38 31.57 20.47
N ALA A 456 -5.66 31.34 21.56
CA ALA A 456 -5.09 32.41 22.38
C ALA A 456 -3.84 33.03 21.73
N LYS A 457 -3.60 34.32 21.96
CA LYS A 457 -2.40 35.03 21.47
C LYS A 457 -1.12 34.43 22.06
N GLY A 458 -0.06 34.32 21.25
CA GLY A 458 1.24 33.79 21.67
C GLY A 458 1.31 32.27 21.78
N SER A 459 0.29 31.54 21.33
CA SER A 459 0.26 30.08 21.41
C SER A 459 0.97 29.46 20.22
N VAL A 460 1.89 28.53 20.47
CA VAL A 460 2.60 27.78 19.42
C VAL A 460 1.91 26.45 19.16
N ARG A 461 1.26 25.85 20.17
CA ARG A 461 0.65 24.52 20.10
C ARG A 461 -0.84 24.52 20.36
N TYR A 462 -1.54 23.70 19.56
CA TYR A 462 -2.92 23.27 19.79
C TYR A 462 -3.09 21.79 19.42
N TYR A 463 -3.92 21.08 20.18
CA TYR A 463 -4.22 19.67 19.99
C TYR A 463 -5.72 19.49 19.80
N VAL A 464 -6.13 18.74 18.78
CA VAL A 464 -7.54 18.42 18.52
C VAL A 464 -7.70 16.90 18.44
N PRO A 465 -8.22 16.24 19.48
CA PRO A 465 -8.53 14.81 19.43
C PRO A 465 -9.69 14.56 18.45
N LEU A 466 -9.55 13.54 17.62
CA LEU A 466 -10.51 13.18 16.57
C LEU A 466 -11.42 12.04 17.05
N LEU A 467 -12.30 12.35 18.00
CA LEU A 467 -13.23 11.38 18.57
C LEU A 467 -14.24 10.92 17.50
N ASN A 468 -14.38 9.59 17.35
CA ASN A 468 -15.30 8.94 16.41
C ASN A 468 -15.07 9.24 14.92
N ILE A 469 -13.90 9.77 14.52
CA ILE A 469 -13.54 9.95 13.11
C ILE A 469 -12.53 8.88 12.72
N MET A 470 -12.94 7.95 11.87
CA MET A 470 -12.13 6.80 11.44
C MET A 470 -11.57 6.93 10.02
N ASP A 471 -12.16 7.79 9.19
CA ASP A 471 -11.90 7.80 7.75
C ASP A 471 -11.04 9.00 7.34
N ALA A 472 -11.60 10.21 7.51
CA ALA A 472 -11.02 11.45 7.01
C ALA A 472 -11.48 12.65 7.83
N VAL A 473 -10.62 13.66 7.92
CA VAL A 473 -10.84 14.92 8.62
C VAL A 473 -10.59 16.10 7.68
N MET A 474 -11.53 17.03 7.63
CA MET A 474 -11.40 18.34 6.98
C MET A 474 -10.98 19.36 8.03
N ILE A 475 -9.96 20.14 7.70
CA ILE A 475 -9.40 21.17 8.57
C ILE A 475 -9.47 22.51 7.81
N GLU A 476 -10.05 23.51 8.45
CA GLU A 476 -10.09 24.88 7.96
C GLU A 476 -9.42 25.77 9.02
N VAL A 477 -8.48 26.62 8.58
CA VAL A 477 -7.73 27.51 9.46
C VAL A 477 -7.81 28.92 8.91
N LYS A 478 -8.50 29.81 9.64
CA LYS A 478 -8.62 31.23 9.29
C LYS A 478 -7.71 32.07 10.17
N SER A 479 -6.95 32.96 9.57
CA SER A 479 -6.17 33.99 10.27
C SER A 479 -7.07 35.19 10.58
N LEU A 480 -7.31 35.47 11.86
CA LEU A 480 -8.14 36.58 12.31
C LEU A 480 -7.35 37.89 12.42
N ASN A 481 -6.13 37.82 12.96
CA ASN A 481 -5.27 38.98 13.15
C ASN A 481 -3.79 38.55 13.19
N CYS A 482 -2.96 39.13 12.34
CA CYS A 482 -1.54 38.84 12.24
C CYS A 482 -0.76 40.12 11.97
N ILE A 483 0.37 40.28 12.65
CA ILE A 483 1.30 41.40 12.41
C ILE A 483 2.10 41.15 11.12
N ASN A 484 2.42 39.89 10.82
CA ASN A 484 3.23 39.50 9.68
C ASN A 484 2.38 38.92 8.55
N THR A 485 2.64 39.34 7.30
CA THR A 485 1.94 38.86 6.10
C THR A 485 2.41 37.49 5.62
N LYS A 486 3.52 36.97 6.18
CA LYS A 486 4.16 35.71 5.79
C LYS A 486 3.98 34.58 6.83
N GLN A 487 2.80 34.50 7.44
CA GLN A 487 2.45 33.51 8.44
C GLN A 487 2.07 32.16 7.81
N HIS A 488 2.32 31.06 8.53
CA HIS A 488 1.84 29.74 8.14
C HIS A 488 1.59 28.83 9.35
N VAL A 489 0.56 27.99 9.23
CA VAL A 489 0.20 26.97 10.21
C VAL A 489 0.55 25.59 9.66
N VAL A 490 1.13 24.75 10.51
CA VAL A 490 1.41 23.34 10.17
C VAL A 490 0.43 22.45 10.94
N ALA A 491 -0.39 21.69 10.23
CA ALA A 491 -1.26 20.67 10.82
C ALA A 491 -0.66 19.28 10.59
N GLU A 492 -0.43 18.55 11.68
CA GLU A 492 0.07 17.18 11.70
C GLU A 492 -1.04 16.24 12.16
N LEU A 493 -1.44 15.26 11.34
CA LEU A 493 -2.28 14.15 11.78
C LEU A 493 -1.41 13.08 12.43
N ILE A 494 -1.72 12.72 13.67
CA ILE A 494 -1.01 11.71 14.46
C ILE A 494 -1.94 10.52 14.65
N GLU A 495 -1.52 9.35 14.16
CA GLU A 495 -2.23 8.07 14.32
C GLU A 495 -1.49 7.23 15.37
N PRO A 496 -1.89 7.28 16.66
CA PRO A 496 -1.08 6.73 17.78
C PRO A 496 -0.84 5.23 17.71
N TRP A 497 -1.79 4.48 17.16
CA TRP A 497 -1.69 3.02 17.00
C TRP A 497 -0.68 2.59 15.92
N ASN A 498 -0.13 3.53 15.14
CA ASN A 498 0.96 3.28 14.22
C ASN A 498 2.04 4.34 14.38
N VAL A 499 3.07 4.02 15.17
CA VAL A 499 4.23 4.89 15.38
C VAL A 499 4.85 5.25 14.03
N GLY A 500 4.96 6.55 13.72
CA GLY A 500 5.49 7.01 12.44
C GLY A 500 4.46 7.09 11.31
N ALA A 501 3.15 6.98 11.58
CA ALA A 501 2.10 7.39 10.67
C ALA A 501 1.69 8.85 10.94
N THR A 502 2.35 9.77 10.22
CA THR A 502 2.13 11.21 10.34
C THR A 502 1.93 11.81 8.96
N GLN A 503 0.95 12.70 8.85
CA GLN A 503 0.68 13.46 7.62
C GLN A 503 0.68 14.94 7.91
N LEU A 504 1.24 15.73 6.99
CA LEU A 504 1.33 17.17 7.15
C LEU A 504 0.51 17.94 6.10
N ARG A 505 -0.10 19.02 6.55
CA ARG A 505 -0.71 20.07 5.72
C ARG A 505 -0.25 21.44 6.22
N PHE A 506 0.01 22.34 5.26
CA PHE A 506 0.32 23.73 5.55
C PHE A 506 -0.89 24.57 5.25
N PHE A 507 -1.13 25.60 6.05
CA PHE A 507 -2.09 26.67 5.76
C PHE A 507 -1.29 27.97 5.71
N THR A 508 -1.47 28.74 4.65
CA THR A 508 -0.75 30.01 4.44
C THR A 508 -1.77 31.09 4.12
N ASN A 509 -1.39 32.37 4.22
CA ASN A 509 -2.28 33.48 3.86
C ASN A 509 -2.83 33.40 2.41
N THR A 510 -2.13 32.71 1.51
CA THR A 510 -2.56 32.53 0.11
C THR A 510 -3.29 31.20 -0.14
N ASP A 511 -3.27 30.28 0.83
CA ASP A 511 -3.82 28.93 0.72
C ASP A 511 -4.34 28.49 2.09
N ASP A 512 -5.41 29.16 2.53
CA ASP A 512 -6.12 29.00 3.79
C ASP A 512 -7.44 28.21 3.64
N GLY A 513 -7.75 27.76 2.42
CA GLY A 513 -8.93 26.95 2.13
C GLY A 513 -8.97 25.63 2.92
N PRO A 514 -10.15 25.01 3.04
CA PRO A 514 -10.31 23.75 3.77
C PRO A 514 -9.49 22.63 3.13
N LYS A 515 -8.78 21.85 3.94
CA LYS A 515 -7.93 20.74 3.49
C LYS A 515 -8.32 19.45 4.18
N THR A 516 -8.44 18.38 3.41
CA THR A 516 -8.71 17.04 3.94
C THR A 516 -7.41 16.27 4.20
N ILE A 517 -7.36 15.58 5.34
CA ILE A 517 -6.37 14.56 5.67
C ILE A 517 -7.13 13.24 5.93
N LYS A 518 -6.64 12.14 5.38
CA LYS A 518 -7.28 10.82 5.48
C LYS A 518 -6.49 9.96 6.45
N ILE A 519 -7.14 9.32 7.41
CA ILE A 519 -6.49 8.34 8.29
C ILE A 519 -6.02 7.17 7.41
N GLN A 520 -4.75 6.75 7.52
CA GLN A 520 -4.16 5.78 6.59
C GLN A 520 -4.01 4.37 7.15
N THR A 521 -4.07 4.23 8.47
CA THR A 521 -3.69 3.00 9.14
C THR A 521 -4.91 2.38 9.82
N LEU A 522 -4.91 1.04 9.91
CA LEU A 522 -6.00 0.31 10.53
C LEU A 522 -6.06 0.67 12.01
N TYR A 523 -7.23 1.07 12.49
CA TYR A 523 -7.44 1.39 13.90
C TYR A 523 -7.17 0.17 14.77
N GLY A 524 -6.10 0.24 15.57
CA GLY A 524 -5.59 -0.92 16.29
C GLY A 524 -6.09 -1.07 17.73
N ARG A 525 -6.54 0.01 18.39
CA ARG A 525 -6.80 0.00 19.85
C ARG A 525 -7.98 0.89 20.22
N THR A 526 -8.94 0.35 20.98
CA THR A 526 -10.16 1.06 21.40
C THR A 526 -9.92 2.29 22.27
N ASN A 527 -8.76 2.38 22.95
CA ASN A 527 -8.46 3.43 23.92
C ASN A 527 -7.61 4.57 23.36
N GLU A 528 -7.15 4.48 22.12
CA GLU A 528 -6.28 5.48 21.50
C GLU A 528 -7.05 6.21 20.40
N THR A 529 -6.95 7.54 20.34
CA THR A 529 -7.68 8.34 19.34
C THR A 529 -6.69 9.13 18.49
N ALA A 530 -6.94 9.20 17.18
CA ALA A 530 -6.14 10.06 16.32
C ALA A 530 -6.27 11.51 16.78
N SER A 531 -5.22 12.30 16.59
CA SER A 531 -5.23 13.72 16.97
C SER A 531 -4.56 14.57 15.92
N LEU A 532 -5.00 15.83 15.84
CA LEU A 532 -4.31 16.86 15.08
C LEU A 532 -3.42 17.66 16.02
N ARG A 533 -2.13 17.76 15.69
CA ARG A 533 -1.20 18.68 16.33
C ARG A 533 -0.97 19.86 15.39
N LEU A 534 -1.33 21.05 15.86
CA LEU A 534 -1.17 22.29 15.12
C LEU A 534 0.05 23.04 15.65
N THR A 535 0.89 23.51 14.73
CA THR A 535 1.99 24.44 14.98
C THR A 535 1.57 25.80 14.42
N LEU A 536 1.34 26.76 15.30
CA LEU A 536 0.85 28.10 14.95
C LEU A 536 1.99 29.12 14.93
N ASP A 537 1.77 30.26 14.28
CA ASP A 537 2.62 31.43 14.44
C ASP A 537 2.18 32.20 15.71
N PRO A 538 3.04 32.34 16.72
CA PRO A 538 2.66 33.00 17.99
C PRO A 538 2.32 34.49 17.83
N GLU A 539 2.74 35.15 16.74
CA GLU A 539 2.39 36.55 16.45
C GLU A 539 0.97 36.71 15.88
N CYS A 540 0.26 35.60 15.67
CA CYS A 540 -1.04 35.53 15.01
C CYS A 540 -2.17 34.99 15.91
N LEU A 541 -3.40 35.33 15.54
CA LEU A 541 -4.64 34.77 16.10
C LEU A 541 -5.37 33.99 15.01
N TYR A 542 -5.77 32.75 15.33
CA TYR A 542 -6.42 31.84 14.41
C TYR A 542 -7.80 31.40 14.90
N ALA A 543 -8.64 31.06 13.93
CA ALA A 543 -9.89 30.34 14.09
C ALA A 543 -9.76 29.00 13.36
N ILE A 544 -9.81 27.90 14.12
CA ILE A 544 -9.62 26.55 13.60
C ILE A 544 -10.97 25.82 13.62
N ASN A 545 -11.36 25.26 12.49
CA ASN A 545 -12.56 24.43 12.36
C ASN A 545 -12.14 23.03 11.89
N VAL A 546 -12.59 22.00 12.62
CA VAL A 546 -12.25 20.60 12.36
C VAL A 546 -13.54 19.82 12.21
N GLN A 547 -13.69 19.13 11.09
CA GLN A 547 -14.92 18.42 10.77
C GLN A 547 -14.62 17.06 10.12
N PRO A 548 -15.53 16.07 10.19
CA PRO A 548 -15.41 14.85 9.41
C PRO A 548 -15.34 15.17 7.92
N GLY A 549 -14.54 14.39 7.19
CA GLY A 549 -14.42 14.48 5.74
C GLY A 549 -15.76 14.32 5.03
N GLY A 550 -15.80 14.80 3.78
CA GLY A 550 -17.00 14.72 2.94
C GLY A 550 -17.37 13.27 2.58
N ILE A 551 -18.54 13.09 1.96
CA ILE A 551 -19.01 11.77 1.50
C ILE A 551 -17.99 11.12 0.55
N ILE A 552 -17.41 11.89 -0.37
CA ILE A 552 -16.40 11.41 -1.33
C ILE A 552 -15.15 10.90 -0.59
N ASP A 553 -14.70 11.59 0.46
CA ASP A 553 -13.53 11.18 1.23
C ASP A 553 -13.78 9.88 2.00
N LYS A 554 -14.97 9.74 2.60
CA LYS A 554 -15.40 8.52 3.29
C LYS A 554 -15.46 7.34 2.32
N ILE A 555 -16.09 7.52 1.15
CA ILE A 555 -16.13 6.51 0.09
C ILE A 555 -14.70 6.15 -0.33
N SER A 556 -13.82 7.14 -0.52
CA SER A 556 -12.44 6.90 -0.91
C SER A 556 -11.66 6.07 0.12
N CYS A 557 -11.78 6.35 1.42
CA CYS A 557 -11.14 5.53 2.46
C CYS A 557 -11.73 4.11 2.49
N ARG A 558 -13.05 3.99 2.36
CA ARG A 558 -13.74 2.70 2.34
C ARG A 558 -13.32 1.85 1.14
N VAL A 559 -13.22 2.44 -0.04
CA VAL A 559 -12.67 1.78 -1.23
C VAL A 559 -11.25 1.33 -0.94
N ARG A 560 -10.36 2.22 -0.47
CA ARG A 560 -8.97 1.86 -0.14
C ARG A 560 -8.86 0.65 0.80
N ASP A 561 -9.65 0.62 1.87
CA ASP A 561 -9.48 -0.35 2.95
C ASP A 561 -10.33 -1.62 2.81
N ARG A 562 -11.48 -1.54 2.12
CA ARG A 562 -12.49 -2.61 2.08
C ARG A 562 -12.87 -3.08 0.69
N TRP A 563 -12.34 -2.49 -0.39
CA TRP A 563 -12.55 -3.03 -1.74
C TRP A 563 -12.19 -4.51 -1.90
N PRO A 564 -11.21 -5.09 -1.17
CA PRO A 564 -10.91 -6.51 -1.34
C PRO A 564 -12.12 -7.40 -0.96
N LEU A 565 -13.02 -6.95 -0.08
CA LEU A 565 -14.21 -7.72 0.31
C LEU A 565 -15.20 -7.96 -0.84
N LEU A 566 -15.14 -7.14 -1.90
CA LEU A 566 -16.10 -7.17 -3.01
C LEU A 566 -16.08 -8.49 -3.77
N TYR A 567 -14.92 -9.12 -3.96
CA TYR A 567 -14.83 -10.37 -4.71
C TYR A 567 -15.64 -11.49 -4.04
N ILE A 568 -15.47 -11.67 -2.73
CA ILE A 568 -16.21 -12.66 -1.93
C ILE A 568 -17.71 -12.35 -1.91
N ALA A 569 -18.06 -11.07 -1.74
CA ALA A 569 -19.46 -10.63 -1.75
C ALA A 569 -20.14 -10.89 -3.10
N ILE A 570 -19.45 -10.65 -4.23
CA ILE A 570 -19.99 -10.89 -5.58
C ILE A 570 -20.22 -12.39 -5.80
N VAL A 571 -19.25 -13.25 -5.48
CA VAL A 571 -19.38 -14.70 -5.64
C VAL A 571 -20.51 -15.25 -4.76
N SER A 572 -20.61 -14.78 -3.51
CA SER A 572 -21.73 -15.13 -2.61
C SER A 572 -23.07 -14.77 -3.23
N LEU A 573 -23.27 -13.52 -3.64
CA LEU A 573 -24.55 -13.07 -4.21
C LEU A 573 -24.92 -13.79 -5.51
N LEU A 574 -23.95 -14.09 -6.37
CA LEU A 574 -24.17 -14.87 -7.60
C LEU A 574 -24.60 -16.31 -7.29
N LEU A 575 -24.03 -16.96 -6.26
CA LEU A 575 -24.49 -18.27 -5.78
C LEU A 575 -25.91 -18.19 -5.17
N LEU A 576 -26.22 -17.10 -4.46
CA LEU A 576 -27.56 -16.87 -3.95
C LEU A 576 -28.59 -16.73 -5.08
N PHE A 577 -28.27 -15.96 -6.13
CA PHE A 577 -29.10 -15.86 -7.33
C PHE A 577 -29.27 -17.22 -8.01
N LEU A 578 -28.19 -17.99 -8.18
CA LEU A 578 -28.26 -19.34 -8.72
C LEU A 578 -29.18 -20.25 -7.88
N SER A 579 -29.12 -20.17 -6.55
CA SER A 579 -29.99 -20.95 -5.65
C SER A 579 -31.48 -20.63 -5.85
N ALA A 580 -31.81 -19.35 -6.06
CA ALA A 580 -33.18 -18.91 -6.29
C ALA A 580 -33.72 -19.38 -7.65
N ARG A 581 -32.82 -19.64 -8.61
CA ARG A 581 -33.19 -20.19 -9.93
C ARG A 581 -33.42 -21.69 -9.92
N ILE A 582 -32.72 -22.43 -9.06
CA ILE A 582 -32.84 -23.89 -8.93
C ILE A 582 -34.20 -24.30 -8.31
N HIS A 583 -34.76 -23.51 -7.39
CA HIS A 583 -36.06 -23.80 -6.78
C HIS A 583 -36.97 -22.57 -6.78
N ARG A 584 -37.92 -22.54 -7.73
CA ARG A 584 -38.71 -21.35 -8.10
C ARG A 584 -39.89 -21.03 -7.17
N GLU A 585 -40.35 -21.99 -6.35
CA GLU A 585 -41.42 -21.82 -5.34
C GLU A 585 -40.88 -21.56 -3.92
N SER A 586 -39.57 -21.52 -3.72
CA SER A 586 -39.01 -21.12 -2.42
C SER A 586 -39.40 -19.66 -2.16
N ASP A 587 -39.90 -19.36 -0.97
CA ASP A 587 -39.96 -17.99 -0.49
C ASP A 587 -38.56 -17.36 -0.58
N THR A 588 -38.39 -16.45 -1.53
CA THR A 588 -37.14 -15.69 -1.73
C THR A 588 -36.99 -14.63 -0.63
N LEU A 589 -38.10 -14.23 -0.01
CA LEU A 589 -38.16 -13.23 1.04
C LEU A 589 -37.34 -13.63 2.29
N PRO A 590 -37.49 -14.83 2.90
CA PRO A 590 -36.61 -15.32 3.96
C PRO A 590 -35.13 -15.28 3.58
N ALA A 591 -34.77 -15.70 2.36
CA ALA A 591 -33.37 -15.70 1.94
C ALA A 591 -32.80 -14.27 1.84
N ILE A 592 -33.59 -13.32 1.35
CA ILE A 592 -33.23 -11.89 1.33
C ILE A 592 -33.09 -11.35 2.75
N ILE A 593 -34.06 -11.62 3.65
CA ILE A 593 -34.02 -11.17 5.04
C ILE A 593 -32.78 -11.72 5.75
N VAL A 594 -32.50 -13.02 5.64
CA VAL A 594 -31.30 -13.64 6.24
C VAL A 594 -30.04 -13.01 5.68
N THR A 595 -29.97 -12.79 4.37
CA THR A 595 -28.79 -12.16 3.75
C THR A 595 -28.59 -10.72 4.23
N VAL A 596 -29.66 -9.92 4.36
CA VAL A 596 -29.59 -8.55 4.90
C VAL A 596 -29.13 -8.55 6.36
N VAL A 597 -29.67 -9.46 7.17
CA VAL A 597 -29.27 -9.63 8.58
C VAL A 597 -27.80 -10.03 8.68
N LEU A 598 -27.36 -11.03 7.90
CA LEU A 598 -25.96 -11.47 7.88
C LEU A 598 -25.02 -10.35 7.41
N SER A 599 -25.38 -9.61 6.36
CA SER A 599 -24.59 -8.47 5.89
C SER A 599 -24.45 -7.38 6.95
N PHE A 600 -25.49 -7.15 7.76
CA PHE A 600 -25.45 -6.22 8.89
C PHE A 600 -24.55 -6.75 10.02
N VAL A 601 -24.74 -8.02 10.42
CA VAL A 601 -23.96 -8.69 11.47
C VAL A 601 -22.46 -8.70 11.13
N PHE A 602 -22.12 -8.97 9.88
CA PHE A 602 -20.74 -9.00 9.38
C PHE A 602 -20.20 -7.61 9.01
N ASN A 603 -20.98 -6.53 9.17
CA ASN A 603 -20.59 -5.15 8.83
C ASN A 603 -20.12 -4.98 7.37
N VAL A 604 -20.80 -5.65 6.44
CA VAL A 604 -20.53 -5.63 5.00
C VAL A 604 -21.73 -5.19 4.14
N THR A 605 -22.75 -4.57 4.75
CA THR A 605 -23.95 -4.11 4.03
C THR A 605 -23.61 -3.23 2.82
N TYR A 606 -22.68 -2.29 2.97
CA TYR A 606 -22.30 -1.37 1.89
C TYR A 606 -21.61 -2.10 0.73
N GLU A 607 -20.71 -3.02 1.06
CA GLU A 607 -19.94 -3.85 0.16
C GLU A 607 -20.88 -4.81 -0.61
N THR A 608 -21.90 -5.35 0.06
CA THR A 608 -22.95 -6.14 -0.60
C THR A 608 -23.84 -5.32 -1.53
N CYS A 609 -24.18 -4.07 -1.18
CA CYS A 609 -24.90 -3.17 -2.08
C CYS A 609 -24.07 -2.83 -3.33
N ILE A 610 -22.77 -2.55 -3.16
CA ILE A 610 -21.86 -2.32 -4.29
C ILE A 610 -21.73 -3.58 -5.14
N ALA A 611 -21.59 -4.75 -4.52
CA ALA A 611 -21.54 -6.01 -5.25
C ALA A 611 -22.80 -6.24 -6.09
N LEU A 612 -24.00 -5.93 -5.57
CA LEU A 612 -25.25 -5.96 -6.34
C LEU A 612 -25.21 -4.98 -7.52
N CYS A 613 -24.74 -3.75 -7.32
CA CYS A 613 -24.57 -2.79 -8.42
C CYS A 613 -23.59 -3.28 -9.48
N ILE A 614 -22.45 -3.86 -9.07
CA ILE A 614 -21.45 -4.44 -9.99
C ILE A 614 -22.06 -5.59 -10.79
N ILE A 615 -22.80 -6.49 -10.14
CA ILE A 615 -23.49 -7.60 -10.81
C ILE A 615 -24.52 -7.05 -11.80
N GLY A 616 -25.33 -6.06 -11.40
CA GLY A 616 -26.32 -5.42 -12.26
C GLY A 616 -25.71 -4.72 -13.47
N ILE A 617 -24.66 -3.92 -13.27
CA ILE A 617 -23.92 -3.25 -14.36
C ILE A 617 -23.26 -4.28 -15.27
N SER A 618 -22.70 -5.35 -14.71
CA SER A 618 -22.09 -6.44 -15.49
C SER A 618 -23.15 -7.16 -16.33
N ALA A 619 -24.33 -7.46 -15.76
CA ALA A 619 -25.44 -8.06 -16.48
C ALA A 619 -25.91 -7.16 -17.63
N ILE A 620 -26.12 -5.87 -17.38
CA ILE A 620 -26.49 -4.88 -18.39
C ILE A 620 -25.40 -4.80 -19.48
N GLY A 621 -24.13 -4.74 -19.09
CA GLY A 621 -22.98 -4.70 -20.00
C GLY A 621 -22.88 -5.94 -20.87
N VAL A 622 -23.16 -7.13 -20.33
CA VAL A 622 -23.24 -8.38 -21.09
C VAL A 622 -24.41 -8.33 -22.07
N CYS A 623 -25.60 -7.89 -21.65
CA CYS A 623 -26.74 -7.73 -22.55
C CYS A 623 -26.43 -6.78 -23.71
N PHE A 624 -25.84 -5.61 -23.44
CA PHE A 624 -25.41 -4.67 -24.49
C PHE A 624 -24.34 -5.28 -25.40
N SER A 625 -23.36 -5.97 -24.83
CA SER A 625 -22.30 -6.63 -25.61
C SER A 625 -22.87 -7.72 -26.51
N VAL A 626 -23.84 -8.49 -26.03
CA VAL A 626 -24.55 -9.52 -26.80
C VAL A 626 -25.32 -8.89 -27.96
N ILE A 627 -26.08 -7.82 -27.72
CA ILE A 627 -26.82 -7.11 -28.79
C ILE A 627 -25.85 -6.55 -29.85
N PHE A 628 -24.77 -5.91 -29.42
CA PHE A 628 -23.81 -5.30 -30.35
C PHE A 628 -22.99 -6.36 -31.10
N LEU A 629 -22.43 -7.37 -30.43
CA LEU A 629 -21.65 -8.41 -31.11
C LEU A 629 -22.53 -9.32 -31.97
N GLY A 630 -23.80 -9.55 -31.62
CA GLY A 630 -24.75 -10.27 -32.48
C GLY A 630 -24.83 -9.64 -33.87
N SER A 631 -24.99 -8.32 -33.93
CA SER A 631 -24.99 -7.57 -35.20
C SER A 631 -23.65 -7.62 -35.96
N VAL A 632 -22.52 -7.76 -35.25
CA VAL A 632 -21.17 -7.82 -35.84
C VAL A 632 -20.83 -9.22 -36.38
N ILE A 633 -21.34 -10.27 -35.72
CA ILE A 633 -21.21 -11.66 -36.16
C ILE A 633 -21.99 -11.89 -37.46
N GLU A 634 -23.21 -11.34 -37.57
CA GLU A 634 -24.03 -11.38 -38.79
C GLU A 634 -23.32 -10.74 -40.02
N HIS A 635 -22.52 -9.70 -39.81
CA HIS A 635 -21.75 -9.03 -40.87
C HIS A 635 -20.40 -9.70 -41.22
N GLY A 636 -20.07 -10.85 -40.63
CA GLY A 636 -18.86 -11.62 -40.94
C GLY A 636 -17.54 -10.91 -40.58
N ILE A 637 -17.57 -9.94 -39.65
CA ILE A 637 -16.39 -9.15 -39.26
C ILE A 637 -15.46 -9.97 -38.35
N VAL A 638 -16.02 -10.79 -37.47
CA VAL A 638 -15.26 -11.71 -36.58
C VAL A 638 -14.52 -12.76 -37.40
N ALA A 639 -15.15 -13.30 -38.45
CA ALA A 639 -14.54 -14.22 -39.39
C ALA A 639 -13.35 -13.59 -40.14
N ARG A 640 -13.49 -12.34 -40.57
CA ARG A 640 -12.38 -11.59 -41.20
C ARG A 640 -11.23 -11.30 -40.23
N PHE A 641 -11.51 -11.11 -38.95
CA PHE A 641 -10.49 -10.92 -37.91
C PHE A 641 -9.76 -12.24 -37.60
N LEU A 642 -10.48 -13.35 -37.39
CA LEU A 642 -9.91 -14.68 -37.18
C LEU A 642 -9.10 -15.17 -38.39
N ALA A 643 -9.60 -14.94 -39.60
CA ALA A 643 -8.88 -15.23 -40.84
C ALA A 643 -7.54 -14.50 -40.92
N ARG A 644 -7.48 -13.24 -40.46
CA ARG A 644 -6.25 -12.46 -40.39
C ARG A 644 -5.31 -12.89 -39.27
N ALA A 645 -5.85 -13.31 -38.12
CA ALA A 645 -5.06 -13.69 -36.95
C ALA A 645 -4.46 -15.10 -37.04
N ILE A 646 -5.17 -16.05 -37.67
CA ILE A 646 -4.78 -17.46 -37.74
C ILE A 646 -4.36 -17.86 -39.19
N ALA A 647 -4.34 -16.91 -40.13
CA ALA A 647 -4.02 -17.14 -41.54
C ALA A 647 -4.89 -18.22 -42.24
N PHE A 648 -6.10 -18.46 -41.73
CA PHE A 648 -7.10 -19.34 -42.34
C PHE A 648 -8.03 -18.56 -43.28
N SER A 649 -8.68 -19.23 -44.23
CA SER A 649 -9.71 -18.59 -45.07
C SER A 649 -10.94 -18.20 -44.23
N THR A 650 -11.64 -17.15 -44.65
CA THR A 650 -12.86 -16.67 -43.97
C THR A 650 -13.95 -17.76 -43.89
N THR A 651 -14.02 -18.61 -44.90
CA THR A 651 -14.93 -19.78 -44.95
C THR A 651 -14.60 -20.85 -43.90
N TRP A 652 -13.31 -21.10 -43.62
CA TRP A 652 -12.90 -22.04 -42.58
C TRP A 652 -13.15 -21.47 -41.18
N SER A 653 -12.96 -20.16 -40.97
CA SER A 653 -13.28 -19.52 -39.69
C SER A 653 -14.80 -19.53 -39.40
N ASP A 654 -15.63 -19.34 -40.43
CA ASP A 654 -17.10 -19.43 -40.28
C ASP A 654 -17.54 -20.86 -39.97
N TRP A 655 -16.98 -21.85 -40.68
CA TRP A 655 -17.27 -23.26 -40.44
C TRP A 655 -16.79 -23.73 -39.06
N LEU A 656 -15.63 -23.26 -38.61
CA LEU A 656 -15.10 -23.55 -37.27
C LEU A 656 -15.99 -22.97 -36.17
N LEU A 657 -16.39 -21.69 -36.28
CA LEU A 657 -17.29 -21.05 -35.31
C LEU A 657 -18.68 -21.71 -35.32
N HIS A 658 -19.20 -22.10 -36.48
CA HIS A 658 -20.50 -22.77 -36.59
C HIS A 658 -20.45 -24.20 -36.04
N GLY A 659 -19.42 -24.99 -36.42
CA GLY A 659 -19.26 -26.38 -36.02
C GLY A 659 -18.89 -26.57 -34.54
N LEU A 660 -18.15 -25.64 -33.94
CA LEU A 660 -17.81 -25.70 -32.51
C LEU A 660 -19.05 -25.52 -31.61
N ASN A 661 -20.02 -24.69 -32.00
CA ASN A 661 -21.20 -24.44 -31.16
C ASN A 661 -22.27 -25.55 -31.25
N GLU A 662 -22.42 -26.18 -32.42
CA GLU A 662 -23.35 -27.30 -32.63
C GLU A 662 -22.88 -28.59 -31.92
N MET A 663 -21.58 -28.73 -31.66
CA MET A 663 -20.96 -29.95 -31.10
C MET A 663 -20.28 -29.67 -29.75
N PRO A 664 -21.04 -29.58 -28.62
CA PRO A 664 -20.51 -29.27 -27.29
C PRO A 664 -19.47 -30.26 -26.77
N PHE A 665 -19.54 -31.52 -27.21
CA PHE A 665 -18.53 -32.54 -26.87
C PHE A 665 -17.18 -32.27 -27.56
N LEU A 666 -17.21 -31.88 -28.84
CA LEU A 666 -16.00 -31.60 -29.61
C LEU A 666 -15.28 -30.34 -29.10
N THR A 667 -16.03 -29.28 -28.76
CA THR A 667 -15.48 -28.07 -28.13
C THR A 667 -14.84 -28.36 -26.78
N THR A 668 -15.49 -29.18 -25.96
CA THR A 668 -14.94 -29.59 -24.67
C THR A 668 -13.60 -30.31 -24.85
N ILE A 669 -13.53 -31.28 -25.77
CA ILE A 669 -12.28 -32.00 -26.07
C ILE A 669 -11.19 -31.02 -26.53
N LEU A 670 -11.53 -30.07 -27.41
CA LEU A 670 -10.57 -29.07 -27.90
C LEU A 670 -10.04 -28.19 -26.76
N VAL A 671 -10.91 -27.64 -25.91
CA VAL A 671 -10.51 -26.80 -24.77
C VAL A 671 -9.64 -27.57 -23.79
N LEU A 672 -10.00 -28.82 -23.49
CA LEU A 672 -9.19 -29.67 -22.58
C LEU A 672 -7.85 -30.09 -23.20
N SER A 673 -7.76 -30.21 -24.53
CA SER A 673 -6.50 -30.53 -25.22
C SER A 673 -5.45 -29.41 -25.12
N LEU A 674 -5.85 -28.18 -24.80
CA LEU A 674 -4.93 -27.05 -24.58
C LEU A 674 -4.14 -27.19 -23.27
N ILE A 675 -4.69 -27.92 -22.29
CA ILE A 675 -4.20 -27.87 -20.91
C ILE A 675 -2.83 -28.55 -20.74
N PRO A 676 -2.56 -29.73 -21.34
CA PRO A 676 -1.24 -30.36 -21.28
C PRO A 676 -0.13 -29.51 -21.92
N THR A 677 -0.45 -28.69 -22.92
CA THR A 677 0.52 -27.88 -23.67
C THR A 677 0.69 -26.47 -23.12
N THR A 678 -0.29 -25.95 -22.37
CA THR A 678 -0.31 -24.56 -21.87
C THR A 678 -0.56 -24.49 -20.35
N CYS A 679 -1.76 -24.13 -19.91
CA CYS A 679 -2.19 -24.10 -18.51
C CYS A 679 -3.72 -24.23 -18.39
N GLY A 680 -4.20 -24.67 -17.22
CA GLY A 680 -5.63 -24.81 -16.94
C GLY A 680 -6.35 -23.46 -16.96
N ALA A 681 -5.69 -22.43 -16.45
CA ALA A 681 -6.21 -21.06 -16.45
C ALA A 681 -6.55 -20.52 -17.86
N LEU A 682 -5.74 -20.84 -18.88
CA LEU A 682 -6.02 -20.45 -20.26
C LEU A 682 -7.29 -21.13 -20.76
N ALA A 683 -7.44 -22.43 -20.50
CA ALA A 683 -8.63 -23.18 -20.88
C ALA A 683 -9.89 -22.63 -20.20
N MET A 684 -9.81 -22.17 -18.94
CA MET A 684 -10.93 -21.48 -18.29
C MET A 684 -11.31 -20.17 -18.99
N ILE A 685 -10.34 -19.33 -19.34
CA ILE A 685 -10.62 -18.07 -20.06
C ILE A 685 -11.23 -18.34 -21.44
N VAL A 686 -10.69 -19.31 -22.18
CA VAL A 686 -11.25 -19.74 -23.48
C VAL A 686 -12.67 -20.27 -23.31
N ALA A 687 -12.94 -21.06 -22.25
CA ALA A 687 -14.27 -21.58 -21.97
C ALA A 687 -15.29 -20.48 -21.64
N VAL A 688 -14.90 -19.41 -20.95
CA VAL A 688 -15.76 -18.23 -20.72
C VAL A 688 -16.05 -17.50 -22.02
N LEU A 689 -15.05 -17.33 -22.89
CA LEU A 689 -15.24 -16.69 -24.20
C LEU A 689 -16.19 -17.51 -25.10
N LEU A 690 -16.06 -18.83 -25.11
CA LEU A 690 -16.98 -19.72 -25.84
C LEU A 690 -18.40 -19.65 -25.26
N PHE A 691 -18.54 -19.58 -23.93
CA PHE A 691 -19.85 -19.39 -23.30
C PHE A 691 -20.46 -18.03 -23.68
N PHE A 692 -19.66 -16.96 -23.77
CA PHE A 692 -20.14 -15.68 -24.26
C PHE A 692 -20.71 -15.78 -25.69
N VAL A 693 -19.99 -16.45 -26.61
CA VAL A 693 -20.47 -16.67 -27.99
C VAL A 693 -21.78 -17.45 -28.00
N LYS A 694 -21.90 -18.49 -27.17
CA LYS A 694 -23.14 -19.27 -27.04
C LYS A 694 -24.30 -18.39 -26.53
N LEU A 695 -24.03 -17.53 -25.55
CA LEU A 695 -25.02 -16.58 -25.01
C LEU A 695 -25.50 -15.60 -26.08
N THR A 696 -24.61 -15.14 -26.96
CA THR A 696 -24.97 -14.26 -28.08
C THR A 696 -25.96 -14.93 -29.03
N ARG A 697 -25.71 -16.18 -29.43
CA ARG A 697 -26.62 -16.89 -30.34
C ARG A 697 -27.99 -17.17 -29.74
N MET A 698 -28.06 -17.63 -28.49
CA MET A 698 -29.37 -17.85 -27.83
C MET A 698 -30.20 -16.58 -27.73
N TYR A 699 -29.56 -15.41 -27.60
CA TYR A 699 -30.25 -14.13 -27.57
C TYR A 699 -30.68 -13.67 -28.97
N GLU A 700 -29.86 -13.94 -29.99
CA GLU A 700 -30.21 -13.73 -31.40
C GLU A 700 -31.43 -14.57 -31.80
N ASP A 701 -31.43 -15.88 -31.51
CA ASP A 701 -32.56 -16.77 -31.75
C ASP A 701 -33.85 -16.24 -31.10
N TYR A 702 -33.74 -15.76 -29.85
CA TYR A 702 -34.87 -15.15 -29.13
C TYR A 702 -35.34 -13.83 -29.74
N LEU A 703 -34.43 -12.97 -30.19
CA LEU A 703 -34.79 -11.74 -30.91
C LEU A 703 -35.45 -12.05 -32.25
N GLU A 704 -34.96 -13.06 -32.98
CA GLU A 704 -35.55 -13.51 -34.24
C GLU A 704 -36.96 -14.05 -34.01
N GLU A 705 -37.17 -14.90 -33.00
CA GLU A 705 -38.50 -15.38 -32.62
C GLU A 705 -39.45 -14.24 -32.21
N LEU A 706 -38.96 -13.27 -31.45
CA LEU A 706 -39.73 -12.10 -31.02
C LEU A 706 -40.06 -11.16 -32.19
N LEU A 707 -39.12 -10.98 -33.13
CA LEU A 707 -39.34 -10.20 -34.33
C LEU A 707 -40.31 -10.92 -35.28
N MET A 708 -40.15 -12.21 -35.50
CA MET A 708 -41.04 -13.03 -36.33
C MET A 708 -42.45 -13.11 -35.74
N SER A 709 -42.60 -13.22 -34.42
CA SER A 709 -43.91 -13.16 -33.76
C SER A 709 -44.55 -11.76 -33.84
N SER A 710 -43.76 -10.69 -33.76
CA SER A 710 -44.27 -9.32 -33.97
C SER A 710 -44.64 -9.02 -35.43
N LEU A 711 -43.92 -9.58 -36.40
CA LEU A 711 -44.24 -9.50 -37.83
C LEU A 711 -45.49 -10.31 -38.19
N GLN A 712 -45.73 -11.43 -37.50
CA GLN A 712 -46.97 -12.19 -37.63
C GLN A 712 -48.21 -11.37 -37.25
N TYR A 713 -48.07 -10.40 -36.33
CA TYR A 713 -49.13 -9.46 -35.97
C TYR A 713 -49.43 -8.46 -37.10
N PHE A 714 -48.44 -8.13 -37.94
CA PHE A 714 -48.59 -7.25 -39.10
C PHE A 714 -49.05 -7.98 -40.37
N SER A 715 -48.86 -9.31 -40.45
CA SER A 715 -49.30 -10.12 -41.60
C SER A 715 -50.80 -10.45 -41.53
N TRP A 716 -51.64 -9.51 -41.97
CA TRP A 716 -53.06 -9.71 -42.29
C TRP A 716 -53.25 -10.61 -43.55
N LEU A 717 -52.55 -11.75 -43.68
CA LEU A 717 -52.79 -12.76 -44.72
C LEU A 717 -52.00 -14.06 -44.46
N LYS A 718 -52.47 -14.88 -43.51
CA LYS A 718 -52.46 -16.36 -43.68
C LYS A 718 -53.43 -17.04 -42.71
N ARG A 719 -54.67 -17.09 -43.17
CA ARG A 719 -55.74 -17.96 -42.69
C ARG A 719 -55.40 -19.39 -43.13
N PHE A 720 -54.75 -20.18 -42.26
CA PHE A 720 -54.81 -21.67 -42.14
C PHE A 720 -53.61 -22.22 -41.34
N LYS A 721 -53.67 -22.10 -40.01
CA LYS A 721 -53.23 -23.14 -39.06
C LYS A 721 -53.64 -22.71 -37.66
N ARG A 722 -54.74 -23.28 -37.17
CA ARG A 722 -55.16 -23.10 -35.78
C ARG A 722 -54.67 -24.31 -34.98
N THR A 723 -54.19 -24.03 -33.77
CA THR A 723 -53.83 -24.92 -32.64
C THR A 723 -52.39 -25.42 -32.53
N LYS A 724 -51.56 -24.67 -31.78
CA LYS A 724 -51.25 -24.96 -30.37
C LYS A 724 -50.63 -23.74 -29.67
N SER A 725 -51.22 -23.36 -28.54
CA SER A 725 -50.72 -22.53 -27.42
C SER A 725 -49.36 -21.83 -27.59
N GLY A 726 -49.37 -20.52 -27.88
CA GLY A 726 -48.16 -19.68 -27.98
C GLY A 726 -47.73 -18.94 -26.70
N GLU A 727 -48.62 -18.71 -25.72
CA GLU A 727 -48.27 -17.91 -24.53
C GLU A 727 -47.36 -18.64 -23.51
N GLY A 728 -47.16 -19.96 -23.68
CA GLY A 728 -46.31 -20.77 -22.80
C GLY A 728 -44.84 -20.86 -23.21
N ASN A 729 -44.50 -20.56 -24.47
CA ASN A 729 -43.15 -20.76 -25.02
C ASN A 729 -42.23 -19.55 -24.73
N ASP A 730 -42.74 -18.32 -24.89
CA ASP A 730 -41.97 -17.08 -24.67
C ASP A 730 -41.48 -16.92 -23.21
N ARG A 731 -42.32 -17.31 -22.23
CA ARG A 731 -41.93 -17.33 -20.80
C ARG A 731 -40.87 -18.38 -20.48
N SER A 732 -40.73 -19.43 -21.29
CA SER A 732 -39.71 -20.47 -21.13
C SER A 732 -38.37 -20.01 -21.70
N ALA A 733 -38.35 -19.42 -22.90
CA ALA A 733 -37.15 -18.93 -23.55
C ALA A 733 -36.48 -17.78 -22.78
N SER A 734 -37.26 -16.78 -22.34
CA SER A 734 -36.76 -15.67 -21.50
C SER A 734 -36.15 -16.16 -20.19
N GLN A 735 -36.74 -17.21 -19.59
CA GLN A 735 -36.25 -17.80 -18.35
C GLN A 735 -34.93 -18.55 -18.55
N GLU A 736 -34.77 -19.22 -19.67
CA GLU A 736 -33.56 -19.93 -20.06
C GLU A 736 -32.38 -18.98 -20.32
N ILE A 737 -32.63 -17.85 -20.98
CA ILE A 737 -31.62 -16.79 -21.18
C ILE A 737 -31.14 -16.24 -19.84
N TYR A 738 -32.06 -15.96 -18.91
CA TYR A 738 -31.70 -15.46 -17.59
C TYR A 738 -30.84 -16.48 -16.80
N ASN A 739 -31.15 -17.78 -16.90
CA ASN A 739 -30.34 -18.82 -16.26
C ASN A 739 -28.91 -18.86 -16.82
N HIS A 740 -28.77 -18.77 -18.14
CA HIS A 740 -27.45 -18.71 -18.79
C HIS A 740 -26.71 -17.42 -18.44
N LEU A 741 -27.40 -16.29 -18.30
CA LEU A 741 -26.79 -15.01 -17.89
C LEU A 741 -26.21 -15.10 -16.47
N VAL A 742 -26.96 -15.63 -15.50
CA VAL A 742 -26.48 -15.79 -14.12
C VAL A 742 -25.27 -16.73 -14.06
N LEU A 743 -25.33 -17.87 -14.78
CA LEU A 743 -24.19 -18.80 -14.87
C LEU A 743 -22.98 -18.15 -15.55
N PHE A 744 -23.19 -17.40 -16.63
CA PHE A 744 -22.13 -16.70 -17.34
C PHE A 744 -21.42 -15.68 -16.43
N LEU A 745 -22.17 -14.90 -15.65
CA LEU A 745 -21.61 -13.96 -14.67
C LEU A 745 -20.83 -14.71 -13.58
N LEU A 746 -21.39 -15.78 -13.02
CA LEU A 746 -20.70 -16.59 -12.01
C LEU A 746 -19.39 -17.19 -12.55
N TRP A 747 -19.38 -17.70 -13.78
CA TRP A 747 -18.17 -18.25 -14.41
C TRP A 747 -17.14 -17.16 -14.72
N SER A 748 -17.60 -15.98 -15.15
CA SER A 748 -16.73 -14.83 -15.42
C SER A 748 -16.02 -14.34 -14.15
N PHE A 749 -16.75 -14.21 -13.04
CA PHE A 749 -16.14 -13.84 -11.75
C PHE A 749 -15.29 -14.98 -11.15
N ALA A 750 -15.69 -16.24 -11.30
CA ALA A 750 -14.87 -17.38 -10.91
C ALA A 750 -13.56 -17.46 -11.71
N ALA A 751 -13.52 -16.98 -12.95
CA ALA A 751 -12.32 -16.95 -13.79
C ALA A 751 -11.35 -15.79 -13.49
N VAL A 752 -11.72 -14.80 -12.66
CA VAL A 752 -10.84 -13.66 -12.34
C VAL A 752 -9.46 -14.10 -11.80
N PRO A 753 -9.35 -15.07 -10.87
CA PRO A 753 -8.06 -15.60 -10.42
C PRO A 753 -7.24 -16.34 -11.48
N ALA A 754 -7.82 -16.70 -12.64
CA ALA A 754 -7.10 -17.33 -13.74
C ALA A 754 -6.23 -16.31 -14.53
N ILE A 755 -6.60 -15.02 -14.49
CA ILE A 755 -5.94 -13.96 -15.28
C ILE A 755 -4.43 -13.86 -14.99
N PRO A 756 -3.96 -13.79 -13.73
CA PRO A 756 -2.52 -13.69 -13.44
C PRO A 756 -1.72 -14.88 -13.97
N SER A 757 -2.24 -16.10 -13.84
CA SER A 757 -1.60 -17.32 -14.35
C SER A 757 -1.41 -17.26 -15.87
N VAL A 758 -2.45 -16.83 -16.61
CA VAL A 758 -2.37 -16.69 -18.07
C VAL A 758 -1.40 -15.60 -18.49
N LEU A 759 -1.37 -14.47 -17.78
CA LEU A 759 -0.43 -13.37 -18.08
C LEU A 759 1.03 -13.81 -17.88
N ILE A 760 1.32 -14.58 -16.83
CA ILE A 760 2.68 -15.10 -16.59
C ILE A 760 3.05 -16.15 -17.62
N TRP A 761 2.14 -17.08 -17.93
CA TRP A 761 2.33 -18.06 -18.99
C TRP A 761 2.64 -17.39 -20.33
N ALA A 762 1.77 -16.48 -20.78
CA ALA A 762 1.93 -15.80 -22.07
C ALA A 762 3.24 -15.02 -22.17
N LYS A 763 3.65 -14.39 -21.07
CA LYS A 763 4.90 -13.65 -20.98
C LYS A 763 6.13 -14.56 -21.05
N ASN A 764 6.07 -15.72 -20.41
CA ASN A 764 7.20 -16.64 -20.28
C ASN A 764 7.16 -17.79 -21.30
N PHE A 765 6.23 -17.76 -22.25
CA PHE A 765 6.00 -18.78 -23.29
C PHE A 765 7.27 -19.15 -24.08
N SER A 766 8.15 -18.17 -24.33
CA SER A 766 9.42 -18.41 -25.03
C SER A 766 10.42 -19.28 -24.25
N TYR A 767 10.26 -19.38 -22.93
CA TYR A 767 11.13 -20.16 -22.05
C TYR A 767 10.51 -21.51 -21.66
N ASP A 768 9.21 -21.51 -21.36
CA ASP A 768 8.45 -22.71 -21.05
C ASP A 768 7.06 -22.59 -21.68
N MET A 769 6.70 -23.53 -22.54
CA MET A 769 5.38 -23.55 -23.18
C MET A 769 4.27 -23.90 -22.18
N ARG A 770 4.60 -24.59 -21.08
CA ARG A 770 3.62 -25.02 -20.06
C ARG A 770 3.83 -24.25 -18.76
N LEU A 771 2.75 -23.85 -18.10
CA LEU A 771 2.85 -23.28 -16.75
C LEU A 771 2.92 -24.40 -15.70
N THR A 772 4.14 -24.85 -15.37
CA THR A 772 4.37 -25.93 -14.40
C THR A 772 4.12 -25.52 -12.94
N THR A 773 4.10 -24.23 -12.65
CA THR A 773 3.93 -23.68 -11.29
C THR A 773 2.47 -23.40 -10.93
N GLU A 774 1.51 -23.79 -11.79
CA GLU A 774 0.08 -23.60 -11.54
C GLU A 774 -0.38 -24.36 -10.30
N ASP A 775 -1.20 -23.70 -9.47
CA ASP A 775 -1.72 -24.31 -8.24
C ASP A 775 -2.58 -25.54 -8.57
N PRO A 776 -2.31 -26.73 -7.96
CA PRO A 776 -3.03 -27.95 -8.30
C PRO A 776 -4.54 -27.90 -8.04
N VAL A 777 -4.98 -27.18 -7.01
CA VAL A 777 -6.40 -27.04 -6.66
C VAL A 777 -7.10 -26.15 -7.67
N LEU A 778 -6.46 -25.05 -8.07
CA LEU A 778 -6.98 -24.20 -9.14
C LEU A 778 -6.97 -24.92 -10.49
N PHE A 779 -5.90 -25.65 -10.82
CA PHE A 779 -5.81 -26.45 -12.05
C PHE A 779 -7.00 -27.40 -12.21
N THR A 780 -7.32 -28.18 -11.17
CA THR A 780 -8.48 -29.08 -11.16
C THR A 780 -9.82 -28.34 -11.22
N SER A 781 -9.90 -27.16 -10.59
CA SER A 781 -11.07 -26.29 -10.67
C SER A 781 -11.29 -25.71 -12.08
N TRP A 782 -10.22 -25.33 -12.77
CA TRP A 782 -10.29 -24.84 -14.16
C TRP A 782 -10.71 -25.92 -15.13
N MET A 783 -10.14 -27.13 -15.00
CA MET A 783 -10.56 -28.30 -15.76
C MET A 783 -12.06 -28.56 -15.65
N THR A 784 -12.58 -28.60 -14.42
CA THR A 784 -13.99 -28.89 -14.15
C THR A 784 -14.91 -27.77 -14.64
N LEU A 785 -14.61 -26.51 -14.32
CA LEU A 785 -15.41 -25.37 -14.77
C LEU A 785 -15.40 -25.20 -16.29
N ALA A 786 -14.27 -25.40 -16.95
CA ALA A 786 -14.17 -25.33 -18.40
C ALA A 786 -15.03 -26.41 -19.06
N THR A 787 -14.92 -27.66 -18.59
CA THR A 787 -15.72 -28.81 -19.06
C THR A 787 -17.22 -28.52 -18.99
N TYR A 788 -17.65 -27.99 -17.85
CA TYR A 788 -19.05 -27.68 -17.60
C TYR A 788 -19.57 -26.47 -18.36
N SER A 789 -18.72 -25.47 -18.57
CA SER A 789 -19.03 -24.29 -19.40
C SER A 789 -19.31 -24.71 -20.84
N THR A 790 -18.45 -25.57 -21.42
CA THR A 790 -18.54 -25.99 -22.83
C THR A 790 -19.65 -27.02 -23.07
N LEU A 791 -19.89 -27.95 -22.13
CA LEU A 791 -21.00 -28.92 -22.23
C LEU A 791 -22.38 -28.27 -22.06
N GLY A 792 -22.45 -27.11 -21.39
CA GLY A 792 -23.67 -26.33 -21.22
C GLY A 792 -24.53 -26.76 -20.02
N ILE A 793 -24.01 -26.52 -18.80
CA ILE A 793 -24.70 -26.83 -17.52
C ILE A 793 -26.16 -26.34 -17.45
N ALA A 794 -26.53 -25.25 -18.13
CA ALA A 794 -27.89 -24.70 -18.01
C ALA A 794 -28.99 -25.71 -18.40
N LYS A 795 -28.69 -26.68 -19.29
CA LYS A 795 -29.60 -27.79 -19.63
C LYS A 795 -29.90 -28.71 -18.44
N PHE A 796 -29.04 -28.68 -17.42
CA PHE A 796 -29.09 -29.50 -16.23
C PHE A 796 -29.66 -28.76 -15.01
N ILE A 797 -30.01 -27.46 -15.11
CA ILE A 797 -30.72 -26.76 -14.03
C ILE A 797 -32.14 -27.32 -13.94
N PRO A 798 -32.51 -27.99 -12.83
CA PRO A 798 -33.81 -28.65 -12.76
C PRO A 798 -34.94 -27.62 -12.71
N ASN A 799 -35.71 -27.53 -13.80
CA ASN A 799 -36.94 -26.72 -13.84
C ASN A 799 -38.16 -27.48 -13.24
N ARG A 800 -37.92 -28.34 -12.25
CA ARG A 800 -38.91 -29.29 -11.70
C ARG A 800 -39.22 -29.03 -10.22
N LYS A 801 -40.51 -29.18 -9.88
CA LYS A 801 -41.02 -29.29 -8.51
C LYS A 801 -40.52 -30.60 -7.90
N GLY A 802 -39.76 -30.56 -6.82
CA GLY A 802 -39.29 -31.76 -6.13
C GLY A 802 -38.45 -31.48 -4.88
N SER A 803 -38.48 -32.41 -3.93
CA SER A 803 -37.70 -32.32 -2.67
C SER A 803 -36.19 -32.19 -2.93
N ARG A 804 -35.67 -32.84 -3.99
CA ARG A 804 -34.24 -32.75 -4.36
C ARG A 804 -33.81 -31.35 -4.81
N SER A 805 -34.61 -30.65 -5.63
CA SER A 805 -34.28 -29.27 -6.06
C SER A 805 -34.36 -28.29 -4.89
N PHE A 806 -35.27 -28.53 -3.93
CA PHE A 806 -35.33 -27.78 -2.68
C PHE A 806 -34.09 -27.99 -1.81
N ILE A 807 -33.66 -29.25 -1.60
CA ILE A 807 -32.44 -29.58 -0.85
C ILE A 807 -31.20 -28.95 -1.50
N LEU A 808 -31.04 -29.10 -2.82
CA LEU A 808 -29.93 -28.52 -3.57
C LEU A 808 -29.90 -26.99 -3.46
N SER A 809 -31.06 -26.33 -3.60
CA SER A 809 -31.18 -24.87 -3.43
C SER A 809 -30.73 -24.44 -2.02
N ASN A 810 -31.14 -25.16 -0.98
CA ASN A 810 -30.74 -24.85 0.41
C ASN A 810 -29.24 -25.10 0.67
N ILE A 811 -28.65 -26.14 0.08
CA ILE A 811 -27.19 -26.38 0.17
C ILE A 811 -26.42 -25.20 -0.46
N ILE A 812 -26.86 -24.71 -1.62
CA ILE A 812 -26.21 -23.59 -2.31
C ILE A 812 -26.41 -22.28 -1.52
N ARG A 813 -27.57 -22.07 -0.89
CA ARG A 813 -27.79 -20.93 0.03
C ARG A 813 -26.86 -20.96 1.22
N LEU A 814 -26.72 -22.13 1.85
CA LEU A 814 -25.81 -22.30 2.97
C LEU A 814 -24.37 -22.01 2.53
N ALA A 815 -23.93 -22.55 1.39
CA ALA A 815 -22.61 -22.26 0.85
C ALA A 815 -22.41 -20.75 0.58
N SER A 816 -23.42 -20.08 0.00
CA SER A 816 -23.42 -18.63 -0.22
C SER A 816 -23.26 -17.85 1.08
N TRP A 817 -23.99 -18.20 2.15
CA TRP A 817 -23.89 -17.52 3.44
C TRP A 817 -22.59 -17.83 4.18
N VAL A 818 -22.04 -19.03 4.02
CA VAL A 818 -20.70 -19.37 4.52
C VAL A 818 -19.64 -18.51 3.82
N ILE A 819 -19.70 -18.36 2.50
CA ILE A 819 -18.82 -17.44 1.76
C ILE A 819 -18.99 -16.00 2.26
N LEU A 820 -20.22 -15.53 2.47
CA LEU A 820 -20.46 -14.20 3.03
C LEU A 820 -19.84 -14.06 4.43
N SER A 821 -19.90 -15.10 5.27
CA SER A 821 -19.26 -15.07 6.59
C SER A 821 -17.73 -14.97 6.52
N MET A 822 -17.10 -15.42 5.44
CA MET A 822 -15.64 -15.28 5.24
C MET A 822 -15.22 -13.80 5.15
N THR A 823 -16.13 -12.87 4.80
CA THR A 823 -15.80 -11.43 4.81
C THR A 823 -15.59 -10.89 6.23
N ALA A 824 -16.13 -11.56 7.25
CA ALA A 824 -15.94 -11.20 8.66
C ALA A 824 -14.69 -11.83 9.28
N ALA A 825 -13.96 -12.67 8.54
CA ALA A 825 -12.71 -13.26 9.03
C ALA A 825 -11.65 -12.17 9.26
N PRO A 826 -10.67 -12.37 10.16
CA PRO A 826 -9.61 -11.38 10.43
C PRO A 826 -8.79 -10.99 9.20
N ARG A 827 -8.61 -11.93 8.25
CA ARG A 827 -7.88 -11.72 7.00
C ARG A 827 -8.66 -12.31 5.82
N PRO A 828 -9.69 -11.62 5.32
CA PRO A 828 -10.65 -12.19 4.36
C PRO A 828 -10.02 -12.48 2.98
N PHE A 829 -8.99 -11.73 2.60
CA PHE A 829 -8.29 -11.88 1.32
C PHE A 829 -7.54 -13.21 1.16
N PHE A 830 -7.23 -13.92 2.25
CA PHE A 830 -6.66 -15.27 2.19
C PHE A 830 -7.65 -16.33 1.69
N TYR A 831 -8.94 -16.00 1.54
CA TYR A 831 -9.97 -16.93 1.05
C TYR A 831 -10.29 -16.78 -0.45
N TYR A 832 -9.64 -15.88 -1.19
CA TYR A 832 -10.00 -15.68 -2.62
C TYR A 832 -9.70 -16.90 -3.48
N TRP A 833 -8.58 -17.57 -3.24
CA TRP A 833 -8.23 -18.81 -3.95
C TRP A 833 -9.26 -19.93 -3.72
N CYS A 834 -10.07 -19.88 -2.65
CA CYS A 834 -11.13 -20.85 -2.38
C CYS A 834 -12.38 -20.64 -3.25
N MET A 835 -12.57 -19.46 -3.85
CA MET A 835 -13.79 -19.16 -4.60
C MET A 835 -13.97 -20.06 -5.84
N PRO A 836 -12.97 -20.22 -6.73
CA PRO A 836 -13.13 -21.10 -7.90
C PRO A 836 -13.38 -22.58 -7.55
N PRO A 837 -12.67 -23.20 -6.58
CA PRO A 837 -12.97 -24.56 -6.13
C PRO A 837 -14.39 -24.74 -5.59
N VAL A 838 -14.91 -23.77 -4.83
CA VAL A 838 -16.30 -23.84 -4.33
C VAL A 838 -17.30 -23.75 -5.49
N VAL A 839 -17.08 -22.86 -6.46
CA VAL A 839 -17.95 -22.77 -7.65
C VAL A 839 -17.89 -24.07 -8.48
N ALA A 840 -16.70 -24.68 -8.63
CA ALA A 840 -16.53 -25.98 -9.30
C ALA A 840 -17.29 -27.11 -8.59
N MET A 841 -17.24 -27.14 -7.25
CA MET A 841 -18.00 -28.10 -6.45
C MET A 841 -19.52 -27.91 -6.63
N VAL A 842 -20.00 -26.66 -6.58
CA VAL A 842 -21.43 -26.35 -6.82
C VAL A 842 -21.86 -26.77 -8.23
N ALA A 843 -21.04 -26.49 -9.24
CA ALA A 843 -21.30 -26.92 -10.63
C ALA A 843 -21.43 -28.45 -10.73
N THR A 844 -20.52 -29.18 -10.08
CA THR A 844 -20.54 -30.65 -10.02
C THR A 844 -21.81 -31.18 -9.35
N LEU A 845 -22.22 -30.57 -8.23
CA LEU A 845 -23.44 -30.96 -7.50
C LEU A 845 -24.71 -30.74 -8.34
N ILE A 846 -24.79 -29.65 -9.10
CA ILE A 846 -25.92 -29.37 -10.01
C ILE A 846 -26.01 -30.46 -11.08
N VAL A 847 -24.88 -30.80 -11.71
CA VAL A 847 -24.83 -31.85 -12.75
C VAL A 847 -25.19 -33.22 -12.16
N LEU A 848 -24.61 -33.61 -11.03
CA LEU A 848 -24.91 -34.89 -10.39
C LEU A 848 -26.40 -35.02 -10.03
N ASN A 849 -27.00 -33.97 -9.48
CA ASN A 849 -28.43 -33.96 -9.13
C ASN A 849 -29.35 -34.08 -10.37
N SER A 850 -28.87 -33.70 -11.55
CA SER A 850 -29.62 -33.82 -12.81
C SER A 850 -29.47 -35.18 -13.50
N LEU A 851 -28.36 -35.89 -13.25
CA LEU A 851 -28.06 -37.19 -13.84
C LEU A 851 -28.72 -38.36 -13.08
N ILE A 852 -29.05 -38.16 -11.80
CA ILE A 852 -29.73 -39.17 -10.99
C ILE A 852 -31.25 -39.07 -11.25
N PRO A 853 -31.88 -40.12 -11.83
CA PRO A 853 -33.29 -40.10 -12.23
C PRO A 853 -34.28 -39.89 -11.06
#